data_AF-A0AAE1BLA9-F1
#
_entry.id   AF-A0AAE1BLA9-F1
#
_cell.length_a   1.000
_cell.length_b   1.000
_cell.length_c   1.000
_cell.angle_alpha   90.00
_cell.angle_beta   90.00
_cell.angle_gamma   90.00
#
_symmetry.space_group_name_H-M   'P 1'
#
loop_
_entity.id
_entity.type
_entity.pdbx_description
1 polymer ?
#
loop_
_entity_poly.entity_id
_entity_poly.type
_entity_poly.pdbx_seq_one_letter_code
_entity_poly.pdbx_strand_id
1 'polypeptide(L)'
;MCVLNNQQQQQQQRQLQDLSDVELVVSGSDKPTGHYGWYNVSQKEFKALTLTCTAYNKSTGTPLNTQPKVFWSKDNVYLGHCFRDLTPATLNLQPQLQPPPQPPEPQPQPPEPQPPEGNVEGPSQPQPQPQSPKGNVEGLSQPQPPEGNVEGLSQPQPPQPTQPPQPQPPKGNVEGLSQPQQPHFTITSRHQGTYWCQTWDDTNSTQPLIHSNKILVTLRDRVVVNLEAHLNDTLKVSDVRDRLRDTFGHWFVKEGVGVAGGGDGDVVFVPNDDDNDDVFVLDPVAVSKTTKDNNNNNKYSSLVVKYTFQLHVLLTSLKDGDVRMFNYQRGVSDGDYVSNGFLPTSTVTLATFCLSETRSYGSSQVIQWPFTSAGNVHPINHRCHIRRSKLKAARCVWDYINGAYLTFDPSGCEWSDLCPKGYTMLSNWLCMAVSQSGSWGVGFKTVYKTGREMSILDHPRFLNTSWQRSGVYRHINNLVTQRTGGSSVIWLPVRRIRKFGPLNYLDPVAKDFRNNLPNVLETFNMTWAKGESNQVPDCLALDLATKELLIKHCSYHYPFVSIIKANFLKESVSDFSADSLISSNPLCDSGWQSTQLTENIFCFKLFNSSKKGLTWPETKAFCQTQNATLPSPNVEFLDWVYRKYIYSNGVPKVWINAQRNHGWRISFSGSMDNLNWHPTEDYKNKYGSLKPDGWVLEDENVTMMNILCQKRITHTKKLHLELVKSRVESSHTICIKAKQNELLNEGESLSCYVNGIYTAPIRPQYTHSCPYELEVNNQGYYECYAWSQKPTTLVHSNIILHEELDTFTFVFSLLHHQNYRLEKYDSTFAPPHTCSDHVVDYLAHNPHADNFDITAENLFYKPRLDTKLLENFHLKCKPKLNASHYTEEKVLNALVDLILDGIKLSNCSLNQIRRTTGCPKEVTWSLTWPQTEGKAVVIPEELCVTSEGEAVTRECLGDFVLGYFWTEAKNCTGQPTPVTRQLWHIKNNPQVYLSNSNFYPSLSGLTSNSPDLSSLDVHLVALILEAFTHLNTSSLHLDHMTDILNNVMGAQSRVLQASQITRNTSAILLESFEALTFKIELPIGQERALNVSRERISVQRLALETNSTVTGYKFSRKDTDSQEHGLVRQGDSRADVSDAEVAIVFPSNLLQPGR
;
A
#
# COMPACT_ATOMS: atom_id res chain seq x y z
N MET A 1 9.62 -55.11 -27.02
CA MET A 1 9.04 -55.28 -25.66
C MET A 1 9.66 -56.52 -25.02
N CYS A 2 9.90 -56.53 -23.71
CA CYS A 2 10.57 -57.65 -23.03
C CYS A 2 9.60 -58.77 -22.65
N VAL A 3 9.29 -59.65 -23.60
CA VAL A 3 8.50 -60.86 -23.36
C VAL A 3 9.19 -61.74 -22.30
N LEU A 4 8.47 -62.10 -21.23
CA LEU A 4 8.88 -63.11 -20.26
C LEU A 4 8.38 -64.50 -20.69
N ASN A 5 8.98 -65.54 -20.11
CA ASN A 5 8.43 -66.88 -20.18
C ASN A 5 7.32 -67.02 -19.11
N ASN A 6 6.11 -67.39 -19.54
CA ASN A 6 4.87 -67.45 -18.74
C ASN A 6 5.02 -68.11 -17.35
N GLN A 7 5.91 -69.11 -17.20
CA GLN A 7 6.11 -69.79 -15.92
C GLN A 7 6.75 -68.90 -14.84
N GLN A 8 7.61 -67.94 -15.18
CA GLN A 8 8.17 -67.01 -14.20
C GLN A 8 7.15 -65.93 -13.79
N GLN A 9 6.32 -65.46 -14.73
CA GLN A 9 5.23 -64.51 -14.43
C GLN A 9 4.25 -65.06 -13.40
N GLN A 10 3.79 -66.31 -13.55
CA GLN A 10 2.85 -66.91 -12.60
C GLN A 10 3.43 -67.16 -11.20
N GLN A 11 4.76 -67.21 -11.03
CA GLN A 11 5.38 -67.24 -9.69
C GLN A 11 5.53 -65.84 -9.09
N GLN A 12 5.93 -64.83 -9.87
CA GLN A 12 5.98 -63.44 -9.39
C GLN A 12 4.60 -62.90 -9.02
N GLN A 13 3.57 -63.12 -9.84
CA GLN A 13 2.20 -62.65 -9.56
C GLN A 13 1.61 -63.23 -8.25
N ARG A 14 2.01 -64.44 -7.84
CA ARG A 14 1.56 -65.01 -6.54
C ARG A 14 2.29 -64.44 -5.33
N GLN A 15 3.50 -63.88 -5.50
CA GLN A 15 4.23 -63.19 -4.43
C GLN A 15 3.83 -61.71 -4.30
N LEU A 16 3.19 -61.14 -5.33
CA LEU A 16 2.77 -59.73 -5.41
C LEU A 16 1.24 -59.56 -5.27
N GLN A 17 0.58 -60.39 -4.47
CA GLN A 17 -0.88 -60.31 -4.30
C GLN A 17 -1.39 -59.09 -3.52
N ASP A 18 -0.52 -58.33 -2.86
CA ASP A 18 -0.86 -57.02 -2.31
C ASP A 18 0.09 -55.92 -2.83
N LEU A 19 -0.16 -55.52 -4.08
CA LEU A 19 0.51 -54.38 -4.71
C LEU A 19 0.08 -53.02 -4.13
N SER A 20 -0.92 -52.98 -3.24
CA SER A 20 -1.31 -51.74 -2.56
C SER A 20 -0.24 -51.26 -1.57
N ASP A 21 0.47 -52.19 -0.93
CA ASP A 21 1.57 -51.94 0.02
C ASP A 21 2.96 -51.90 -0.65
N VAL A 22 3.05 -51.70 -1.97
CA VAL A 22 4.31 -51.57 -2.71
C VAL A 22 4.52 -50.14 -3.25
N GLU A 23 5.70 -49.57 -3.04
CA GLU A 23 6.17 -48.35 -3.72
C GLU A 23 7.45 -48.60 -4.53
N LEU A 24 7.66 -47.82 -5.58
CA LEU A 24 8.94 -47.77 -6.30
C LEU A 24 9.72 -46.53 -5.85
N VAL A 25 11.01 -46.69 -5.56
CA VAL A 25 11.90 -45.59 -5.18
C VAL A 25 13.13 -45.61 -6.07
N VAL A 26 13.41 -44.49 -6.72
CA VAL A 26 14.68 -44.24 -7.42
C VAL A 26 15.71 -43.70 -6.43
N SER A 27 16.95 -44.16 -6.57
CA SER A 27 18.11 -43.81 -5.76
C SER A 27 19.34 -43.67 -6.67
N GLY A 28 20.30 -42.83 -6.30
CA GLY A 28 21.57 -42.71 -7.00
C GLY A 28 22.69 -43.46 -6.28
N SER A 29 23.64 -44.00 -7.04
CA SER A 29 24.78 -44.82 -6.61
C SER A 29 25.42 -44.44 -5.26
N ASP A 30 25.59 -43.15 -4.99
CA ASP A 30 26.43 -42.66 -3.88
C ASP A 30 25.66 -41.91 -2.77
N LYS A 31 24.33 -41.75 -2.86
CA LYS A 31 23.55 -40.92 -1.92
C LYS A 31 22.15 -41.48 -1.60
N PRO A 32 21.83 -41.82 -0.34
CA PRO A 32 20.45 -42.15 0.04
C PRO A 32 19.58 -40.88 0.07
N THR A 33 18.71 -40.71 -0.93
CA THR A 33 17.73 -39.62 -0.99
C THR A 33 16.37 -40.05 -0.44
N GLY A 34 15.73 -39.20 0.37
CA GLY A 34 14.31 -39.35 0.71
C GLY A 34 13.39 -39.18 -0.52
N HIS A 35 12.09 -39.40 -0.34
CA HIS A 35 11.10 -39.60 -1.42
C HIS A 35 11.01 -38.54 -2.55
N TYR A 36 11.72 -37.40 -2.49
CA TYR A 36 11.86 -36.46 -3.62
C TYR A 36 13.33 -36.07 -3.81
N GLY A 37 14.06 -36.83 -4.63
CA GLY A 37 15.47 -36.58 -4.90
C GLY A 37 15.70 -35.51 -5.98
N TRP A 38 16.68 -34.63 -5.74
CA TRP A 38 17.30 -33.79 -6.76
C TRP A 38 18.80 -34.05 -6.74
N TYR A 39 19.35 -34.56 -7.84
CA TYR A 39 20.76 -34.82 -8.00
C TYR A 39 21.40 -33.65 -8.73
N ASN A 40 21.82 -32.65 -7.97
CA ASN A 40 22.67 -31.59 -8.49
C ASN A 40 24.14 -32.05 -8.43
N VAL A 41 24.69 -32.46 -9.57
CA VAL A 41 25.98 -33.15 -9.70
C VAL A 41 26.97 -32.32 -10.52
N SER A 42 28.26 -32.37 -10.21
CA SER A 42 29.27 -31.89 -11.16
C SER A 42 29.26 -32.75 -12.43
N GLN A 43 29.77 -32.23 -13.55
CA GLN A 43 29.87 -33.02 -14.79
C GLN A 43 30.60 -34.36 -14.57
N LYS A 44 31.63 -34.42 -13.70
CA LYS A 44 32.34 -35.65 -13.31
C LYS A 44 31.48 -36.62 -12.50
N GLU A 45 30.75 -36.15 -11.49
CA GLU A 45 29.79 -36.98 -10.74
C GLU A 45 28.68 -37.48 -11.67
N PHE A 46 28.23 -36.67 -12.64
CA PHE A 46 27.25 -37.08 -13.64
C PHE A 46 27.76 -38.25 -14.50
N LYS A 47 29.03 -38.23 -14.95
CA LYS A 47 29.62 -39.35 -15.72
C LYS A 47 29.62 -40.69 -14.96
N ALA A 48 29.51 -40.67 -13.64
CA ALA A 48 29.51 -41.85 -12.77
C ALA A 48 28.13 -42.20 -12.20
N LEU A 49 27.15 -41.29 -12.27
CA LEU A 49 25.84 -41.46 -11.64
C LEU A 49 25.08 -42.63 -12.27
N THR A 50 24.71 -43.60 -11.45
CA THR A 50 23.74 -44.63 -11.85
C THR A 50 22.49 -44.50 -10.98
N LEU A 51 21.33 -44.44 -11.63
CA LEU A 51 20.02 -44.38 -10.98
C LEU A 51 19.47 -45.80 -10.86
N THR A 52 19.38 -46.30 -9.63
CA THR A 52 18.79 -47.61 -9.30
C THR A 52 17.34 -47.42 -8.87
N CYS A 53 16.42 -48.07 -9.57
CA CYS A 53 15.04 -48.22 -9.15
C CYS A 53 14.90 -49.47 -8.26
N THR A 54 14.32 -49.32 -7.08
CA THR A 54 14.06 -50.42 -6.15
C THR A 54 12.63 -50.33 -5.62
N ALA A 55 11.92 -51.46 -5.64
CA ALA A 55 10.64 -51.62 -4.99
C ALA A 55 10.81 -51.84 -3.49
N TYR A 56 10.03 -51.11 -2.70
CA TYR A 56 9.93 -51.20 -1.26
C TYR A 56 8.51 -51.55 -0.84
N ASN A 57 8.37 -52.23 0.29
CA ASN A 57 7.11 -52.38 1.00
C ASN A 57 6.82 -51.09 1.80
N LYS A 58 5.69 -50.42 1.55
CA LYS A 58 5.37 -49.09 2.13
C LYS A 58 5.22 -49.14 3.65
N SER A 59 4.55 -50.16 4.18
CA SER A 59 4.28 -50.26 5.63
C SER A 59 5.54 -50.51 6.48
N THR A 60 6.58 -51.14 5.92
CA THR A 60 7.85 -51.43 6.63
C THR A 60 9.05 -50.59 6.19
N GLY A 61 9.00 -49.96 5.01
CA GLY A 61 10.16 -49.29 4.40
C GLY A 61 11.29 -50.24 3.98
N THR A 62 11.03 -51.55 3.88
CA THR A 62 12.04 -52.56 3.49
C THR A 62 12.00 -52.88 1.99
N PRO A 63 13.15 -53.10 1.32
CA PRO A 63 13.18 -53.44 -0.10
C PRO A 63 12.63 -54.85 -0.33
N LEU A 64 11.84 -55.04 -1.39
CA LEU A 64 11.27 -56.36 -1.72
C LEU A 64 12.37 -57.36 -2.11
N ASN A 65 12.31 -58.58 -1.55
CA ASN A 65 13.22 -59.68 -1.92
C ASN A 65 13.18 -60.00 -3.41
N THR A 66 12.00 -59.90 -4.03
CA THR A 66 11.78 -60.06 -5.48
C THR A 66 11.48 -58.68 -6.07
N GLN A 67 12.40 -58.15 -6.86
CA GLN A 67 12.24 -56.85 -7.51
C GLN A 67 11.38 -56.99 -8.80
N PRO A 68 10.37 -56.13 -9.01
CA PRO A 68 9.53 -56.17 -10.21
C PRO A 68 10.30 -55.69 -11.45
N LYS A 69 9.79 -56.02 -12.64
CA LYS A 69 10.30 -55.41 -13.89
C LYS A 69 9.83 -53.96 -13.98
N VAL A 70 10.80 -53.05 -14.00
CA VAL A 70 10.56 -51.62 -14.08
C VAL A 70 11.04 -51.08 -15.42
N PHE A 71 10.30 -50.08 -15.92
CA PHE A 71 10.55 -49.38 -17.16
C PHE A 71 10.83 -47.92 -16.85
N TRP A 72 11.84 -47.33 -17.48
CA TRP A 72 12.23 -45.94 -17.24
C TRP A 72 11.53 -44.97 -18.18
N SER A 73 11.16 -43.82 -17.63
CA SER A 73 10.73 -42.64 -18.37
C SER A 73 11.62 -41.45 -18.00
N LYS A 74 11.95 -40.63 -18.99
CA LYS A 74 12.63 -39.35 -18.85
C LYS A 74 11.75 -38.28 -19.48
N ASP A 75 11.42 -37.22 -18.76
CA ASP A 75 10.69 -36.05 -19.28
C ASP A 75 9.36 -36.40 -19.98
N ASN A 76 8.63 -37.36 -19.40
CA ASN A 76 7.41 -38.02 -19.92
C ASN A 76 7.63 -38.90 -21.17
N VAL A 77 8.84 -38.93 -21.76
CA VAL A 77 9.22 -39.85 -22.83
C VAL A 77 9.68 -41.18 -22.23
N TYR A 78 9.10 -42.28 -22.70
CA TYR A 78 9.43 -43.64 -22.25
C TYR A 78 10.72 -44.13 -22.92
N LEU A 79 11.71 -44.58 -22.13
CA LEU A 79 13.04 -44.97 -22.62
C LEU A 79 13.10 -46.37 -23.28
N GLY A 80 11.97 -47.04 -23.50
CA GLY A 80 11.88 -48.26 -24.32
C GLY A 80 12.38 -49.57 -23.69
N HIS A 81 13.05 -49.51 -22.53
CA HIS A 81 13.80 -50.64 -21.96
C HIS A 81 13.39 -51.02 -20.52
N CYS A 82 13.65 -52.28 -20.15
CA CYS A 82 13.36 -52.86 -18.84
C CYS A 82 14.66 -53.12 -18.06
N PHE A 83 15.16 -52.12 -17.35
CA PHE A 83 16.39 -52.24 -16.56
C PHE A 83 16.13 -51.76 -15.13
N ARG A 84 16.71 -52.43 -14.12
CA ARG A 84 16.66 -51.96 -12.73
C ARG A 84 17.43 -50.65 -12.57
N ASP A 85 18.56 -50.56 -13.27
CA ASP A 85 19.55 -49.50 -13.16
C ASP A 85 19.64 -48.73 -14.49
N LEU A 86 19.80 -47.42 -14.40
CA LEU A 86 19.91 -46.50 -15.53
C LEU A 86 21.11 -45.58 -15.31
N THR A 87 22.15 -45.72 -16.13
CA THR A 87 23.30 -44.80 -16.18
C THR A 87 23.05 -43.75 -17.26
N PRO A 88 22.81 -42.47 -16.94
CA PRO A 88 22.69 -41.41 -17.93
C PRO A 88 24.03 -41.23 -18.66
N ALA A 89 24.06 -41.46 -19.97
CA ALA A 89 25.32 -41.60 -20.68
C ALA A 89 26.05 -40.27 -20.91
N THR A 90 27.33 -40.40 -21.25
CA THR A 90 28.23 -39.28 -21.58
C THR A 90 28.35 -39.04 -23.08
N LEU A 91 28.67 -37.81 -23.46
CA LEU A 91 29.08 -37.47 -24.81
C LEU A 91 30.44 -38.11 -25.11
N ASN A 92 30.46 -39.10 -26.00
CA ASN A 92 31.69 -39.60 -26.64
C ASN A 92 31.77 -38.98 -28.04
N LEU A 93 32.53 -37.89 -28.15
CA LEU A 93 33.07 -37.47 -29.46
C LEU A 93 34.07 -38.53 -29.92
N GLN A 94 33.94 -39.01 -31.17
CA GLN A 94 34.91 -39.96 -31.71
C GLN A 94 36.27 -39.28 -31.95
N PRO A 95 37.41 -39.95 -31.70
CA PRO A 95 38.71 -39.42 -32.10
C PRO A 95 38.79 -39.37 -33.63
N GLN A 96 39.22 -38.23 -34.19
CA GLN A 96 39.62 -38.18 -35.60
C GLN A 96 40.96 -38.91 -35.80
N LEU A 97 41.21 -39.35 -37.04
CA LEU A 97 42.48 -39.99 -37.39
C LEU A 97 43.64 -38.99 -37.31
N GLN A 98 44.81 -39.47 -36.88
CA GLN A 98 46.04 -38.68 -36.82
C GLN A 98 46.52 -38.26 -38.22
N PRO A 99 46.95 -37.00 -38.41
CA PRO A 99 47.79 -36.61 -39.54
C PRO A 99 49.18 -37.28 -39.45
N PRO A 100 49.90 -37.45 -40.58
CA PRO A 100 51.26 -37.97 -40.58
C PRO A 100 52.26 -36.99 -39.92
N PRO A 101 53.37 -37.49 -39.34
CA PRO A 101 54.29 -36.66 -38.56
C PRO A 101 55.09 -35.67 -39.41
N GLN A 102 55.23 -34.44 -38.90
CA GLN A 102 56.17 -33.44 -39.43
C GLN A 102 57.59 -33.62 -38.85
N PRO A 103 58.64 -33.16 -39.56
CA PRO A 103 60.03 -33.28 -39.14
C PRO A 103 60.38 -32.38 -37.93
N PRO A 104 61.49 -32.68 -37.20
CA PRO A 104 61.80 -32.04 -35.92
C PRO A 104 62.28 -30.58 -36.04
N GLU A 105 61.97 -29.84 -34.98
CA GLU A 105 62.18 -28.40 -34.79
C GLU A 105 63.62 -28.04 -34.34
N PRO A 106 64.22 -26.91 -34.81
CA PRO A 106 65.50 -26.41 -34.30
C PRO A 106 65.34 -25.62 -32.99
N GLN A 107 66.27 -25.80 -32.04
CA GLN A 107 66.27 -25.09 -30.75
C GLN A 107 66.75 -23.61 -30.85
N PRO A 108 66.37 -22.75 -29.87
CA PRO A 108 66.41 -21.29 -30.01
C PRO A 108 67.76 -20.62 -29.73
N GLN A 109 67.89 -19.35 -30.12
CA GLN A 109 69.00 -18.45 -29.76
C GLN A 109 68.50 -17.16 -29.04
N PRO A 110 69.38 -16.42 -28.33
CA PRO A 110 68.98 -15.39 -27.36
C PRO A 110 68.73 -13.97 -27.97
N PRO A 111 68.19 -13.01 -27.19
CA PRO A 111 67.72 -11.71 -27.69
C PRO A 111 68.67 -10.53 -27.46
N GLU A 112 68.73 -9.59 -28.42
CA GLU A 112 69.03 -8.14 -28.34
C GLU A 112 69.10 -7.54 -29.77
N PRO A 113 69.06 -6.20 -30.02
CA PRO A 113 68.53 -5.07 -29.23
C PRO A 113 67.61 -4.12 -30.08
N GLN A 114 67.30 -2.92 -29.55
CA GLN A 114 66.80 -1.72 -30.28
C GLN A 114 67.95 -1.02 -31.07
N PRO A 115 67.84 0.13 -31.82
CA PRO A 115 66.79 1.19 -31.98
C PRO A 115 66.48 1.44 -33.51
N PRO A 116 66.24 2.64 -34.13
CA PRO A 116 66.02 4.04 -33.66
C PRO A 116 64.92 4.92 -34.35
N GLU A 117 64.56 6.01 -33.64
CA GLU A 117 64.34 7.44 -34.01
C GLU A 117 63.77 7.95 -35.36
N GLY A 118 63.01 9.07 -35.27
CA GLY A 118 62.63 9.97 -36.39
C GLY A 118 61.88 11.25 -35.94
N ASN A 119 62.58 12.40 -35.90
CA ASN A 119 62.14 13.73 -35.37
C ASN A 119 61.03 14.45 -36.21
N VAL A 120 60.43 15.59 -35.78
CA VAL A 120 60.98 16.97 -35.95
C VAL A 120 60.18 18.08 -35.18
N GLU A 121 60.93 18.98 -34.51
CA GLU A 121 60.70 20.41 -34.12
C GLU A 121 59.56 20.92 -33.18
N GLY A 122 59.84 22.09 -32.57
CA GLY A 122 58.99 22.92 -31.67
C GLY A 122 59.00 24.40 -32.12
N PRO A 123 59.13 25.46 -31.27
CA PRO A 123 59.13 25.55 -29.79
C PRO A 123 58.04 26.54 -29.23
N SER A 124 57.86 26.73 -27.91
CA SER A 124 58.47 27.84 -27.13
C SER A 124 58.04 27.83 -25.63
N GLN A 125 58.84 28.47 -24.77
CA GLN A 125 58.64 28.65 -23.31
C GLN A 125 58.42 30.16 -22.95
N PRO A 126 58.29 30.68 -21.70
CA PRO A 126 58.83 30.17 -20.41
C PRO A 126 57.93 30.29 -19.14
N GLN A 127 58.46 29.81 -17.99
CA GLN A 127 58.00 30.11 -16.62
C GLN A 127 58.68 31.37 -16.03
N PRO A 128 58.36 31.76 -14.78
CA PRO A 128 59.34 31.49 -13.71
C PRO A 128 58.77 31.05 -12.35
N GLN A 129 59.67 30.56 -11.48
CA GLN A 129 59.48 30.20 -10.06
C GLN A 129 60.10 31.30 -9.12
N PRO A 130 60.47 31.03 -7.85
CA PRO A 130 59.67 30.71 -6.64
C PRO A 130 59.96 31.66 -5.45
N GLN A 131 59.27 31.50 -4.30
CA GLN A 131 59.89 31.70 -2.96
C GLN A 131 59.07 31.19 -1.73
N SER A 132 59.77 31.05 -0.61
CA SER A 132 59.34 30.88 0.80
C SER A 132 60.20 31.87 1.66
N PRO A 133 60.14 32.05 3.02
CA PRO A 133 59.67 31.12 4.09
C PRO A 133 59.19 31.74 5.47
N LYS A 134 59.10 30.89 6.53
CA LYS A 134 59.31 31.14 8.00
C LYS A 134 58.30 31.94 8.89
N GLY A 135 58.20 31.51 10.17
CA GLY A 135 57.50 32.13 11.34
C GLY A 135 56.36 31.24 11.91
N ASN A 136 56.31 30.69 13.13
CA ASN A 136 57.00 30.86 14.43
C ASN A 136 56.73 32.21 15.15
N VAL A 137 56.35 32.33 16.44
CA VAL A 137 56.13 31.41 17.62
C VAL A 137 54.91 31.95 18.44
N GLU A 138 54.14 31.21 19.24
CA GLU A 138 54.20 31.11 20.74
C GLU A 138 52.75 31.03 21.30
N GLY A 139 52.36 30.40 22.41
CA GLY A 139 53.03 29.49 23.37
C GLY A 139 52.08 29.09 24.55
N LEU A 140 52.53 28.22 25.47
CA LEU A 140 51.95 27.91 26.82
C LEU A 140 50.58 27.17 26.87
N SER A 141 50.31 26.16 27.72
CA SER A 141 51.11 25.45 28.76
C SER A 141 50.64 23.99 28.96
N GLN A 142 51.52 23.12 29.51
CA GLN A 142 51.16 21.82 30.12
C GLN A 142 50.81 21.96 31.63
N PRO A 143 50.50 20.87 32.37
CA PRO A 143 51.56 20.01 32.95
C PRO A 143 51.32 18.48 32.77
N GLN A 144 52.34 17.68 33.13
CA GLN A 144 52.35 16.19 33.05
C GLN A 144 52.16 15.48 34.43
N PRO A 145 52.91 14.42 34.84
CA PRO A 145 52.32 13.13 35.26
C PRO A 145 52.60 12.80 36.76
N PRO A 146 52.53 11.52 37.23
CA PRO A 146 53.70 10.62 37.11
C PRO A 146 53.45 9.08 36.99
N GLU A 147 54.44 8.39 36.40
CA GLU A 147 55.16 7.13 36.76
C GLU A 147 54.55 6.04 37.70
N GLY A 148 54.93 4.74 37.52
CA GLY A 148 54.52 3.63 38.42
C GLY A 148 54.94 2.18 38.04
N ASN A 149 56.25 1.92 37.91
CA ASN A 149 56.94 0.72 37.35
C ASN A 149 56.91 -0.61 38.19
N VAL A 150 57.41 -1.75 37.62
CA VAL A 150 58.00 -3.01 38.24
C VAL A 150 57.20 -4.37 38.32
N GLU A 151 57.80 -5.42 37.71
CA GLU A 151 57.81 -6.93 37.92
C GLU A 151 56.52 -7.79 38.15
N GLY A 152 56.47 -9.10 37.79
CA GLY A 152 57.42 -9.98 37.08
C GLY A 152 56.98 -11.49 37.05
N LEU A 153 57.72 -12.36 36.31
CA LEU A 153 57.86 -13.85 36.41
C LEU A 153 56.59 -14.76 36.56
N SER A 154 56.33 -15.87 35.83
CA SER A 154 57.16 -16.80 35.02
C SER A 154 56.33 -17.58 33.96
N GLN A 155 56.98 -18.30 33.04
CA GLN A 155 56.39 -19.44 32.28
C GLN A 155 56.63 -20.78 33.03
N PRO A 156 55.97 -21.91 32.66
CA PRO A 156 56.46 -22.76 31.55
C PRO A 156 55.35 -23.28 30.59
N GLN A 157 55.76 -24.08 29.59
CA GLN A 157 54.97 -24.52 28.42
C GLN A 157 54.59 -26.05 28.46
N PRO A 158 54.06 -26.71 27.39
CA PRO A 158 53.09 -27.82 27.51
C PRO A 158 53.68 -29.23 27.33
N PRO A 159 52.81 -30.26 27.22
CA PRO A 159 52.87 -31.11 26.01
C PRO A 159 51.50 -31.53 25.40
N GLN A 160 51.55 -32.11 24.20
CA GLN A 160 50.44 -32.80 23.51
C GLN A 160 50.54 -34.36 23.70
N PRO A 161 50.12 -35.27 22.78
CA PRO A 161 48.79 -35.94 22.83
C PRO A 161 48.83 -37.49 22.72
N THR A 162 47.76 -38.21 23.13
CA THR A 162 47.51 -39.61 22.64
C THR A 162 46.07 -40.16 22.87
N GLN A 163 45.69 -41.16 22.05
CA GLN A 163 44.68 -42.23 22.27
C GLN A 163 45.42 -43.61 22.20
N PRO A 164 44.81 -44.83 22.15
CA PRO A 164 43.46 -45.34 22.51
C PRO A 164 43.56 -46.46 23.60
N PRO A 165 42.62 -47.45 23.75
CA PRO A 165 42.56 -48.66 22.88
C PRO A 165 41.13 -49.27 22.66
N GLN A 166 41.06 -50.42 21.96
CA GLN A 166 39.84 -51.23 21.66
C GLN A 166 39.56 -52.33 22.72
N PRO A 167 38.46 -53.12 22.56
CA PRO A 167 38.66 -54.53 22.18
C PRO A 167 37.72 -55.11 21.09
N GLN A 168 37.98 -56.36 20.69
CA GLN A 168 37.34 -57.24 19.68
C GLN A 168 37.22 -58.67 20.26
N PRO A 169 36.67 -59.71 19.58
CA PRO A 169 35.67 -59.81 18.49
C PRO A 169 34.49 -60.75 18.92
N PRO A 170 33.72 -61.44 18.02
CA PRO A 170 34.20 -62.63 17.30
C PRO A 170 33.79 -62.69 15.79
N LYS A 171 34.23 -63.73 15.08
CA LYS A 171 34.04 -63.95 13.63
C LYS A 171 32.87 -64.89 13.30
N GLY A 172 32.37 -64.81 12.07
CA GLY A 172 31.60 -65.88 11.42
C GLY A 172 31.81 -65.86 9.90
N ASN A 173 32.27 -66.97 9.33
CA ASN A 173 32.39 -67.17 7.87
C ASN A 173 31.20 -67.97 7.35
N VAL A 174 30.64 -67.60 6.20
CA VAL A 174 29.95 -68.52 5.26
C VAL A 174 30.35 -68.13 3.85
N GLU A 175 30.47 -69.11 2.95
CA GLU A 175 31.01 -68.95 1.60
C GLU A 175 29.94 -68.65 0.54
N GLY A 176 30.38 -68.00 -0.54
CA GLY A 176 30.06 -68.37 -1.92
C GLY A 176 28.61 -68.36 -2.42
N LEU A 177 28.32 -67.42 -3.33
CA LEU A 177 27.69 -67.74 -4.63
C LEU A 177 27.82 -66.57 -5.60
N SER A 178 28.57 -66.75 -6.68
CA SER A 178 28.74 -65.75 -7.74
C SER A 178 27.50 -65.70 -8.65
N GLN A 179 26.70 -64.65 -8.56
CA GLN A 179 25.64 -64.39 -9.54
C GLN A 179 26.23 -63.96 -10.90
N PRO A 180 25.58 -64.29 -12.02
CA PRO A 180 26.04 -63.85 -13.34
C PRO A 180 25.93 -62.33 -13.49
N GLN A 181 26.99 -61.69 -13.96
CA GLN A 181 26.97 -60.27 -14.31
C GLN A 181 25.95 -60.02 -15.44
N GLN A 182 24.94 -59.20 -15.17
CA GLN A 182 24.05 -58.71 -16.23
C GLN A 182 24.78 -57.65 -17.07
N PRO A 183 24.54 -57.58 -18.39
CA PRO A 183 25.18 -56.59 -19.24
C PRO A 183 24.68 -55.18 -18.90
N HIS A 184 25.58 -54.29 -18.46
CA HIS A 184 25.31 -52.87 -18.35
C HIS A 184 25.17 -52.26 -19.75
N PHE A 185 24.02 -51.65 -20.05
CA PHE A 185 23.77 -50.93 -21.30
C PHE A 185 23.79 -49.42 -21.07
N THR A 186 24.49 -48.69 -21.94
CA THR A 186 24.66 -47.24 -21.87
C THR A 186 23.70 -46.55 -22.84
N ILE A 187 22.77 -45.73 -22.33
CA ILE A 187 21.72 -45.07 -23.14
C ILE A 187 22.10 -43.61 -23.41
N THR A 188 22.38 -43.27 -24.68
CA THR A 188 22.84 -41.95 -25.16
C THR A 188 21.77 -40.86 -25.23
N SER A 189 20.86 -40.81 -24.25
CA SER A 189 19.87 -39.72 -24.09
C SER A 189 20.45 -38.55 -23.28
N ARG A 190 20.13 -37.31 -23.66
CA ARG A 190 20.81 -36.08 -23.20
C ARG A 190 20.71 -35.78 -21.70
N HIS A 191 21.72 -35.05 -21.23
CA HIS A 191 22.35 -35.18 -19.91
C HIS A 191 21.62 -34.55 -18.72
N GLN A 192 20.44 -33.98 -18.86
CA GLN A 192 19.68 -33.41 -17.74
C GLN A 192 18.19 -33.68 -17.93
N GLY A 193 17.45 -33.84 -16.83
CA GLY A 193 16.01 -34.03 -16.87
C GLY A 193 15.43 -34.84 -15.71
N THR A 194 14.13 -35.12 -15.82
CA THR A 194 13.31 -35.78 -14.80
C THR A 194 13.15 -37.25 -15.12
N TYR A 195 13.76 -38.11 -14.31
CA TYR A 195 13.73 -39.56 -14.43
C TYR A 195 12.77 -40.18 -13.42
N TRP A 196 12.04 -41.22 -13.83
CA TRP A 196 11.34 -42.13 -12.93
C TRP A 196 11.24 -43.52 -13.54
N CYS A 197 10.95 -44.49 -12.69
CA CYS A 197 10.63 -45.85 -13.11
C CYS A 197 9.15 -46.15 -12.84
N GLN A 198 8.60 -47.11 -13.58
CA GLN A 198 7.22 -47.55 -13.44
C GLN A 198 7.11 -49.04 -13.78
N THR A 199 6.25 -49.77 -13.09
CA THR A 199 5.88 -51.16 -13.43
C THR A 199 4.50 -51.18 -14.07
N TRP A 200 4.31 -52.08 -15.01
CA TRP A 200 3.05 -52.29 -15.74
C TRP A 200 2.53 -53.69 -15.41
N ASP A 201 1.23 -53.91 -15.56
CA ASP A 201 0.69 -55.27 -15.61
C ASP A 201 0.64 -55.73 -17.07
N ASP A 202 1.00 -57.00 -17.31
CA ASP A 202 0.99 -57.62 -18.63
C ASP A 202 -0.45 -57.87 -19.14
N THR A 203 -1.47 -57.65 -18.29
CA THR A 203 -2.91 -57.82 -18.60
C THR A 203 -3.52 -56.72 -19.51
N ASN A 204 -2.74 -56.25 -20.49
CA ASN A 204 -3.19 -55.33 -21.54
C ASN A 204 -3.67 -53.94 -21.03
N SER A 205 -3.20 -53.53 -19.84
CA SER A 205 -3.48 -52.21 -19.27
C SER A 205 -2.76 -51.09 -20.05
N THR A 206 -3.49 -50.02 -20.37
CA THR A 206 -2.92 -48.78 -20.93
C THR A 206 -2.36 -47.84 -19.85
N GLN A 207 -2.39 -48.24 -18.58
CA GLN A 207 -1.88 -47.46 -17.45
C GLN A 207 -0.85 -48.25 -16.62
N PRO A 208 0.24 -47.61 -16.15
CA PRO A 208 1.21 -48.24 -15.24
C PRO A 208 0.55 -48.53 -13.88
N LEU A 209 0.89 -49.67 -13.28
CA LEU A 209 0.27 -50.13 -12.03
C LEU A 209 0.89 -49.45 -10.79
N ILE A 210 2.20 -49.19 -10.81
CA ILE A 210 2.90 -48.37 -9.81
C ILE A 210 3.98 -47.54 -10.53
N HIS A 211 4.08 -46.25 -10.19
CA HIS A 211 5.18 -45.37 -10.58
C HIS A 211 6.04 -45.02 -9.36
N SER A 212 7.31 -44.67 -9.58
CA SER A 212 8.19 -44.17 -8.53
C SER A 212 8.02 -42.70 -8.24
N ASN A 213 8.73 -42.23 -7.22
CA ASN A 213 9.10 -40.83 -7.16
C ASN A 213 9.81 -40.38 -8.46
N LYS A 214 9.54 -39.13 -8.87
CA LYS A 214 10.30 -38.45 -9.93
C LYS A 214 11.57 -37.85 -9.34
N ILE A 215 12.67 -37.98 -10.06
CA ILE A 215 13.99 -37.47 -9.66
C ILE A 215 14.57 -36.60 -10.78
N LEU A 216 14.84 -35.35 -10.44
CA LEU A 216 15.53 -34.41 -11.32
C LEU A 216 17.04 -34.61 -11.20
N VAL A 217 17.73 -34.74 -12.33
CA VAL A 217 19.20 -34.70 -12.42
C VAL A 217 19.61 -33.47 -13.21
N THR A 218 20.46 -32.64 -12.62
CA THR A 218 21.03 -31.42 -13.24
C THR A 218 22.53 -31.32 -12.99
N LEU A 219 23.20 -30.56 -13.87
CA LEU A 219 24.60 -30.20 -13.71
C LEU A 219 24.72 -28.93 -12.83
N ARG A 220 25.60 -28.94 -11.82
CA ARG A 220 25.75 -27.83 -10.85
C ARG A 220 26.06 -26.49 -11.49
N ASP A 221 26.74 -26.53 -12.62
CA ASP A 221 27.17 -25.40 -13.43
C ASP A 221 26.06 -24.86 -14.35
N ARG A 222 24.93 -25.55 -14.57
CA ARG A 222 23.94 -25.18 -15.59
C ARG A 222 22.52 -25.05 -15.06
N VAL A 223 21.86 -23.96 -15.43
CA VAL A 223 20.41 -23.73 -15.31
C VAL A 223 19.74 -24.17 -16.61
N VAL A 224 18.54 -24.74 -16.51
CA VAL A 224 17.71 -25.06 -17.67
C VAL A 224 16.55 -24.08 -17.75
N VAL A 225 16.49 -23.37 -18.88
CA VAL A 225 15.49 -22.36 -19.20
C VAL A 225 14.50 -22.96 -20.19
N ASN A 226 13.24 -23.08 -19.77
CA ASN A 226 12.15 -23.49 -20.64
C ASN A 226 11.62 -22.26 -21.39
N LEU A 227 11.71 -22.32 -22.72
CA LEU A 227 11.19 -21.33 -23.65
C LEU A 227 9.93 -21.90 -24.28
N GLU A 228 8.77 -21.45 -23.83
CA GLU A 228 7.50 -21.78 -24.45
C GLU A 228 7.16 -20.75 -25.51
N ALA A 229 6.77 -21.19 -26.70
CA ALA A 229 6.43 -20.36 -27.84
C ALA A 229 5.04 -20.75 -28.38
N HIS A 230 4.08 -19.85 -28.21
CA HIS A 230 2.74 -20.00 -28.78
C HIS A 230 2.70 -19.43 -30.20
N LEU A 231 2.33 -20.26 -31.18
CA LEU A 231 2.17 -19.87 -32.58
C LEU A 231 0.75 -20.16 -33.07
N ASN A 232 0.17 -19.17 -33.76
CA ASN A 232 -1.21 -19.18 -34.25
C ASN A 232 -1.35 -19.70 -35.70
N ASP A 233 -0.27 -20.18 -36.32
CA ASP A 233 -0.27 -20.54 -37.75
C ASP A 233 0.67 -21.72 -38.09
N THR A 234 0.52 -22.22 -39.30
CA THR A 234 1.07 -23.41 -39.97
C THR A 234 2.59 -23.42 -40.24
N LEU A 235 3.37 -22.61 -39.52
CA LEU A 235 4.83 -22.57 -39.62
C LEU A 235 5.47 -23.94 -39.34
N LYS A 236 6.49 -24.31 -40.13
CA LYS A 236 7.24 -25.55 -39.90
C LYS A 236 8.23 -25.37 -38.76
N VAL A 237 8.61 -26.49 -38.13
CA VAL A 237 9.54 -26.50 -36.98
C VAL A 237 10.93 -25.97 -37.36
N SER A 238 11.34 -26.10 -38.63
CA SER A 238 12.50 -25.43 -39.23
C SER A 238 12.42 -23.92 -39.02
N ASP A 239 11.34 -23.32 -39.51
CA ASP A 239 11.16 -21.88 -39.61
C ASP A 239 11.10 -21.22 -38.22
N VAL A 240 10.64 -21.96 -37.21
CA VAL A 240 10.64 -21.56 -35.80
C VAL A 240 12.04 -21.66 -35.19
N ARG A 241 12.76 -22.77 -35.43
CA ARG A 241 14.15 -22.98 -34.99
C ARG A 241 15.09 -21.92 -35.57
N ASP A 242 14.95 -21.66 -36.87
CA ASP A 242 15.76 -20.69 -37.60
C ASP A 242 15.55 -19.28 -37.06
N ARG A 243 14.29 -18.85 -36.87
CA ARG A 243 13.99 -17.56 -36.22
C ARG A 243 14.54 -17.47 -34.79
N LEU A 244 14.43 -18.53 -33.99
CA LEU A 244 14.99 -18.54 -32.62
C LEU A 244 16.51 -18.40 -32.61
N ARG A 245 17.22 -19.05 -33.54
CA ARG A 245 18.68 -18.89 -33.71
C ARG A 245 19.02 -17.43 -34.01
N ASP A 246 18.35 -16.82 -34.97
CA ASP A 246 18.62 -15.45 -35.41
C ASP A 246 18.26 -14.43 -34.29
N THR A 247 17.15 -14.65 -33.58
CA THR A 247 16.73 -13.87 -32.40
C THR A 247 17.78 -13.87 -31.28
N PHE A 248 18.20 -15.05 -30.83
CA PHE A 248 19.05 -15.16 -29.63
C PHE A 248 20.55 -14.99 -29.94
N GLY A 249 21.00 -15.26 -31.16
CA GLY A 249 22.40 -15.03 -31.56
C GLY A 249 22.82 -13.56 -31.37
N HIS A 250 21.95 -12.61 -31.72
CA HIS A 250 22.21 -11.18 -31.54
C HIS A 250 22.32 -10.71 -30.08
N TRP A 251 21.86 -11.49 -29.09
CA TRP A 251 21.94 -11.10 -27.67
C TRP A 251 23.27 -11.49 -26.99
N PHE A 252 24.07 -12.35 -27.61
CA PHE A 252 25.31 -12.88 -27.00
C PHE A 252 26.58 -12.62 -27.81
N VAL A 253 26.47 -12.14 -29.05
CA VAL A 253 27.63 -11.77 -29.88
C VAL A 253 28.16 -10.38 -29.47
N LYS A 254 29.33 -10.37 -28.85
CA LYS A 254 30.26 -9.23 -28.92
C LYS A 254 30.96 -9.29 -30.28
N GLU A 255 31.27 -8.14 -30.87
CA GLU A 255 31.60 -8.00 -32.31
C GLU A 255 32.64 -9.00 -32.85
N GLY A 256 32.29 -9.70 -33.95
CA GLY A 256 33.27 -10.34 -34.84
C GLY A 256 33.27 -11.88 -34.97
N VAL A 257 32.16 -12.50 -35.40
CA VAL A 257 32.13 -13.93 -35.80
C VAL A 257 31.32 -14.11 -37.10
N GLY A 258 31.79 -14.98 -38.00
CA GLY A 258 31.07 -15.41 -39.22
C GLY A 258 30.64 -16.88 -39.14
N VAL A 259 29.52 -17.25 -39.76
CA VAL A 259 28.89 -18.58 -39.64
C VAL A 259 29.14 -19.43 -40.89
N ALA A 260 29.56 -20.68 -40.70
CA ALA A 260 29.65 -21.71 -41.75
C ALA A 260 28.52 -22.75 -41.57
N GLY A 261 27.93 -23.22 -42.67
CA GLY A 261 26.79 -24.16 -42.66
C GLY A 261 27.20 -25.63 -42.84
N GLY A 262 26.75 -26.50 -41.93
CA GLY A 262 26.78 -27.96 -42.04
C GLY A 262 25.36 -28.54 -41.87
N GLY A 263 25.10 -29.72 -42.45
CA GLY A 263 23.75 -30.30 -42.55
C GLY A 263 23.36 -31.30 -41.45
N ASP A 264 22.05 -31.42 -41.23
CA ASP A 264 21.32 -32.48 -40.49
C ASP A 264 21.92 -33.02 -39.18
N GLY A 265 21.67 -32.31 -38.08
CA GLY A 265 21.78 -32.85 -36.72
C GLY A 265 22.26 -31.83 -35.70
N ASP A 266 21.31 -31.23 -34.98
CA ASP A 266 21.55 -30.25 -33.90
C ASP A 266 22.22 -28.92 -34.33
N VAL A 267 22.22 -27.96 -33.40
CA VAL A 267 22.97 -26.70 -33.51
C VAL A 267 23.78 -26.56 -32.23
N VAL A 268 25.09 -26.80 -32.33
CA VAL A 268 26.04 -26.65 -31.23
C VAL A 268 26.78 -25.34 -31.41
N PHE A 269 26.70 -24.45 -30.43
CA PHE A 269 27.49 -23.22 -30.43
C PHE A 269 28.89 -23.54 -29.88
N VAL A 270 29.92 -23.34 -30.70
CA VAL A 270 31.33 -23.48 -30.32
C VAL A 270 31.99 -22.11 -30.49
N PRO A 271 32.48 -21.47 -29.41
CA PRO A 271 33.35 -20.31 -29.51
C PRO A 271 34.65 -20.70 -30.22
N ASN A 272 35.14 -19.90 -31.17
CA ASN A 272 36.31 -20.25 -31.98
C ASN A 272 37.65 -19.80 -31.32
N ASP A 273 37.76 -20.06 -30.01
CA ASP A 273 38.98 -19.98 -29.19
C ASP A 273 39.09 -21.31 -28.42
N ASP A 274 40.21 -22.04 -28.58
CA ASP A 274 40.36 -23.47 -28.21
C ASP A 274 40.30 -23.81 -26.70
N ASP A 275 39.96 -22.86 -25.81
CA ASP A 275 40.06 -23.00 -24.34
C ASP A 275 38.79 -22.58 -23.53
N ASN A 276 37.64 -22.26 -24.17
CA ASN A 276 36.41 -21.86 -23.45
C ASN A 276 35.17 -22.75 -23.75
N ASP A 277 34.76 -23.52 -22.75
CA ASP A 277 33.72 -24.58 -22.78
C ASP A 277 32.25 -24.06 -22.74
N ASP A 278 32.01 -22.83 -23.20
CA ASP A 278 30.75 -22.06 -23.09
C ASP A 278 29.68 -22.50 -24.14
N VAL A 279 29.46 -23.82 -24.23
CA VAL A 279 28.53 -24.45 -25.19
C VAL A 279 27.09 -24.37 -24.71
N PHE A 280 26.29 -23.52 -25.39
CA PHE A 280 24.83 -23.49 -25.27
C PHE A 280 24.19 -24.61 -26.10
N VAL A 281 23.12 -25.23 -25.57
CA VAL A 281 22.33 -26.28 -26.24
C VAL A 281 20.85 -25.90 -26.19
N LEU A 282 20.16 -26.01 -27.33
CA LEU A 282 18.72 -25.73 -27.49
C LEU A 282 17.96 -27.00 -27.92
N ASP A 283 17.46 -27.76 -26.95
CA ASP A 283 16.72 -29.01 -27.18
C ASP A 283 15.21 -28.76 -27.33
N PRO A 284 14.53 -29.19 -28.42
CA PRO A 284 13.07 -29.13 -28.53
C PRO A 284 12.41 -30.24 -27.69
N VAL A 285 11.60 -29.86 -26.69
CA VAL A 285 11.04 -30.76 -25.67
C VAL A 285 9.67 -31.29 -26.06
N ALA A 286 8.76 -30.40 -26.49
CA ALA A 286 7.36 -30.72 -26.70
C ALA A 286 6.70 -29.85 -27.77
N VAL A 287 5.70 -30.42 -28.44
CA VAL A 287 4.80 -29.70 -29.36
C VAL A 287 3.37 -30.11 -29.04
N SER A 288 2.66 -29.26 -28.28
CA SER A 288 1.24 -29.50 -27.96
C SER A 288 0.36 -28.66 -28.87
N LYS A 289 -0.53 -29.33 -29.62
CA LYS A 289 -1.58 -28.68 -30.40
C LYS A 289 -2.81 -28.48 -29.53
N THR A 290 -3.21 -27.22 -29.31
CA THR A 290 -4.41 -26.88 -28.56
C THR A 290 -5.46 -26.37 -29.54
N THR A 291 -6.44 -27.21 -29.86
CA THR A 291 -7.69 -26.74 -30.50
C THR A 291 -8.45 -25.90 -29.50
N LYS A 292 -8.60 -24.60 -29.79
CA LYS A 292 -9.41 -23.71 -28.96
C LYS A 292 -10.87 -23.86 -29.38
N ASP A 293 -11.60 -24.71 -28.66
CA ASP A 293 -13.03 -24.93 -28.89
C ASP A 293 -13.83 -23.69 -28.51
N ASN A 294 -14.04 -22.83 -29.51
CA ASN A 294 -14.99 -21.73 -29.43
C ASN A 294 -16.39 -22.33 -29.34
N ASN A 295 -17.03 -22.23 -28.18
CA ASN A 295 -18.31 -22.86 -27.87
C ASN A 295 -19.54 -22.17 -28.52
N ASN A 296 -19.33 -21.58 -29.70
CA ASN A 296 -20.31 -20.86 -30.53
C ASN A 296 -20.26 -21.42 -31.96
N ASN A 297 -21.40 -21.55 -32.63
CA ASN A 297 -21.62 -22.37 -33.84
C ASN A 297 -20.86 -21.99 -35.15
N ASN A 298 -19.81 -21.16 -35.10
CA ASN A 298 -19.00 -20.81 -36.29
C ASN A 298 -17.80 -21.75 -36.46
N LYS A 299 -17.74 -22.39 -37.63
CA LYS A 299 -17.00 -23.64 -37.90
C LYS A 299 -15.49 -23.47 -38.19
N TYR A 300 -14.81 -22.62 -37.43
CA TYR A 300 -13.35 -22.40 -37.55
C TYR A 300 -12.68 -22.44 -36.17
N SER A 301 -12.12 -23.59 -35.81
CA SER A 301 -11.22 -23.73 -34.66
C SER A 301 -9.82 -23.25 -35.04
N SER A 302 -9.30 -22.26 -34.34
CA SER A 302 -7.90 -21.86 -34.49
C SER A 302 -7.00 -22.88 -33.78
N LEU A 303 -6.04 -23.42 -34.53
CA LEU A 303 -5.07 -24.39 -34.03
C LEU A 303 -3.87 -23.66 -33.45
N VAL A 304 -3.87 -23.42 -32.14
CA VAL A 304 -2.69 -22.86 -31.46
C VAL A 304 -1.68 -23.99 -31.28
N VAL A 305 -0.49 -23.85 -31.86
CA VAL A 305 0.61 -24.79 -31.66
C VAL A 305 1.57 -24.19 -30.63
N LYS A 306 1.65 -24.82 -29.46
CA LYS A 306 2.61 -24.48 -28.42
C LYS A 306 3.85 -25.36 -28.60
N TYR A 307 4.99 -24.73 -28.84
CA TYR A 307 6.31 -25.35 -28.84
C TYR A 307 7.00 -25.08 -27.50
N THR A 308 7.70 -26.05 -26.94
CA THR A 308 8.53 -25.88 -25.74
C THR A 308 9.95 -26.30 -26.05
N PHE A 309 10.92 -25.41 -25.80
CA PHE A 309 12.35 -25.63 -25.98
C PHE A 309 13.08 -25.51 -24.64
N GLN A 310 14.19 -26.22 -24.49
CA GLN A 310 15.10 -26.12 -23.34
C GLN A 310 16.41 -25.50 -23.78
N LEU A 311 16.77 -24.38 -23.16
CA LEU A 311 18.07 -23.74 -23.30
C LEU A 311 18.90 -23.99 -22.04
N HIS A 312 20.08 -24.58 -22.21
CA HIS A 312 21.03 -24.82 -21.12
C HIS A 312 22.00 -23.64 -20.99
N VAL A 313 21.98 -22.95 -19.85
CA VAL A 313 22.75 -21.71 -19.58
C VAL A 313 23.67 -21.91 -18.38
N LEU A 314 24.89 -21.40 -18.42
CA LEU A 314 25.83 -21.47 -17.30
C LEU A 314 25.41 -20.55 -16.13
N LEU A 315 25.55 -21.05 -14.91
CA LEU A 315 25.01 -20.43 -13.69
C LEU A 315 25.87 -19.23 -13.24
N THR A 316 27.16 -19.21 -13.59
CA THR A 316 28.09 -18.09 -13.40
C THR A 316 27.68 -16.83 -14.17
N SER A 317 26.91 -16.98 -15.26
CA SER A 317 26.43 -15.89 -16.12
C SER A 317 25.21 -15.15 -15.53
N LEU A 318 24.64 -15.64 -14.43
CA LEU A 318 23.35 -15.18 -13.89
C LEU A 318 23.56 -14.49 -12.52
N LYS A 319 23.77 -13.17 -12.53
CA LYS A 319 23.83 -12.36 -11.31
C LYS A 319 22.46 -11.78 -10.94
N ASP A 320 22.28 -11.57 -9.64
CA ASP A 320 21.05 -11.05 -9.03
C ASP A 320 20.88 -9.55 -9.36
N GLY A 321 20.23 -9.29 -10.50
CA GLY A 321 20.04 -7.95 -11.08
C GLY A 321 20.08 -7.93 -12.62
N ASP A 322 20.83 -8.86 -13.23
CA ASP A 322 21.06 -8.89 -14.69
C ASP A 322 19.97 -9.65 -15.46
N VAL A 323 19.27 -10.59 -14.80
CA VAL A 323 18.18 -11.40 -15.41
C VAL A 323 16.86 -10.61 -15.49
N ARG A 324 16.89 -9.44 -16.12
CA ARG A 324 15.68 -8.69 -16.50
C ARG A 324 15.06 -9.32 -17.74
N MET A 325 14.23 -10.35 -17.55
CA MET A 325 13.44 -10.92 -18.64
C MET A 325 12.36 -9.91 -19.06
N PHE A 326 12.67 -9.08 -20.07
CA PHE A 326 11.76 -8.08 -20.60
C PHE A 326 10.57 -8.73 -21.29
N ASN A 327 9.39 -8.67 -20.66
CA ASN A 327 8.12 -8.89 -21.36
C ASN A 327 7.81 -7.66 -22.23
N TYR A 328 8.51 -7.54 -23.36
CA TYR A 328 8.47 -6.37 -24.23
C TYR A 328 7.22 -6.39 -25.13
N GLN A 329 6.22 -5.57 -24.80
CA GLN A 329 5.12 -5.24 -25.70
C GLN A 329 5.53 -4.05 -26.60
N ARG A 330 5.28 -4.17 -27.91
CA ARG A 330 5.93 -3.37 -28.97
C ARG A 330 5.12 -2.15 -29.40
N GLY A 331 5.81 -1.02 -29.56
CA GLY A 331 5.38 0.17 -30.31
C GLY A 331 6.47 1.26 -30.22
N VAL A 332 6.74 2.08 -31.22
CA VAL A 332 6.27 2.15 -32.63
C VAL A 332 7.50 2.50 -33.52
N SER A 333 7.36 2.53 -34.85
CA SER A 333 8.34 3.09 -35.80
C SER A 333 8.63 4.60 -35.50
N ASP A 334 9.71 5.21 -35.98
CA ASP A 334 10.41 4.97 -37.26
C ASP A 334 11.93 5.20 -37.21
N GLY A 335 12.65 4.73 -38.25
CA GLY A 335 13.88 5.42 -38.67
C GLY A 335 15.25 4.75 -38.49
N ASP A 336 15.38 3.43 -38.30
CA ASP A 336 16.57 2.70 -38.81
C ASP A 336 16.41 1.16 -38.85
N TYR A 337 17.24 0.47 -39.65
CA TYR A 337 17.18 -0.98 -39.86
C TYR A 337 17.97 -1.78 -38.81
N VAL A 338 17.37 -2.80 -38.17
CA VAL A 338 17.95 -4.15 -37.92
C VAL A 338 16.97 -5.11 -37.22
N SER A 339 17.02 -6.40 -37.58
CA SER A 339 16.38 -7.57 -36.93
C SER A 339 14.84 -7.58 -36.75
N ASN A 340 14.13 -8.37 -37.57
CA ASN A 340 12.74 -8.78 -37.32
C ASN A 340 12.71 -10.21 -36.75
N GLY A 341 12.76 -10.36 -35.43
CA GLY A 341 12.68 -11.68 -34.81
C GLY A 341 12.46 -11.66 -33.29
N PHE A 342 11.20 -11.61 -32.86
CA PHE A 342 10.76 -12.02 -31.52
C PHE A 342 9.35 -12.62 -31.60
N LEU A 343 9.05 -13.58 -30.73
CA LEU A 343 7.78 -14.31 -30.73
C LEU A 343 6.80 -13.63 -29.74
N PRO A 344 5.62 -13.16 -30.19
CA PRO A 344 4.80 -12.18 -29.44
C PRO A 344 4.09 -12.74 -28.19
N THR A 345 4.24 -14.03 -27.91
CA THR A 345 3.54 -14.78 -26.85
C THR A 345 4.43 -15.89 -26.29
N SER A 346 5.70 -15.58 -26.01
CA SER A 346 6.63 -16.54 -25.40
C SER A 346 6.71 -16.40 -23.88
N THR A 347 6.49 -17.50 -23.16
CA THR A 347 6.68 -17.59 -21.70
C THR A 347 8.01 -18.25 -21.38
N VAL A 348 8.80 -17.62 -20.50
CA VAL A 348 10.11 -18.11 -20.06
C VAL A 348 10.02 -18.55 -18.60
N THR A 349 10.32 -19.81 -18.33
CA THR A 349 10.29 -20.40 -16.98
C THR A 349 11.58 -21.16 -16.70
N LEU A 350 11.99 -21.25 -15.42
CA LEU A 350 13.25 -21.91 -15.05
C LEU A 350 12.96 -23.27 -14.43
N ALA A 351 13.56 -24.35 -14.94
CA ALA A 351 13.30 -25.72 -14.49
C ALA A 351 13.51 -25.94 -12.99
N THR A 352 14.45 -25.20 -12.39
CA THR A 352 14.93 -25.36 -11.00
C THR A 352 14.65 -24.17 -10.08
N PHE A 353 14.07 -23.08 -10.58
CA PHE A 353 13.87 -21.84 -9.82
C PHE A 353 12.47 -21.26 -10.01
N CYS A 354 11.76 -20.98 -8.91
CA CYS A 354 10.53 -20.21 -8.98
C CYS A 354 10.87 -18.72 -9.05
N LEU A 355 10.23 -18.03 -9.98
CA LEU A 355 10.32 -16.58 -10.11
C LEU A 355 9.68 -15.89 -8.89
N SER A 356 10.06 -14.64 -8.65
CA SER A 356 9.40 -13.81 -7.64
C SER A 356 7.92 -13.64 -8.00
N GLU A 357 7.01 -14.05 -7.12
CA GLU A 357 5.57 -14.08 -7.40
C GLU A 357 4.80 -13.29 -6.33
N THR A 358 3.76 -12.58 -6.75
CA THR A 358 2.85 -11.82 -5.86
C THR A 358 1.41 -12.30 -6.08
N ARG A 359 0.73 -12.76 -5.03
CA ARG A 359 -0.69 -13.19 -5.07
C ARG A 359 -1.54 -12.46 -4.04
N SER A 360 -2.69 -11.98 -4.46
CA SER A 360 -3.71 -11.43 -3.57
C SER A 360 -4.57 -12.55 -2.96
N TYR A 361 -4.82 -12.50 -1.65
CA TYR A 361 -5.71 -13.43 -0.95
C TYR A 361 -6.76 -12.63 -0.15
N GLY A 362 -8.01 -12.68 -0.61
CA GLY A 362 -9.09 -11.86 -0.03
C GLY A 362 -8.95 -10.36 -0.33
N SER A 363 -9.77 -9.55 0.33
CA SER A 363 -10.00 -8.13 0.00
C SER A 363 -8.89 -7.15 0.43
N SER A 364 -7.78 -7.61 1.02
CA SER A 364 -6.75 -6.70 1.57
C SER A 364 -5.35 -7.27 1.80
N GLN A 365 -5.07 -8.54 1.45
CA GLN A 365 -3.75 -9.16 1.71
C GLN A 365 -3.05 -9.51 0.40
N VAL A 366 -1.78 -9.09 0.28
CA VAL A 366 -0.94 -9.26 -0.91
C VAL A 366 0.35 -9.96 -0.49
N ILE A 367 0.47 -11.24 -0.84
CA ILE A 367 1.59 -12.09 -0.44
C ILE A 367 2.64 -12.10 -1.56
N GLN A 368 3.88 -11.75 -1.23
CA GLN A 368 5.02 -11.77 -2.14
C GLN A 368 6.02 -12.84 -1.72
N TRP A 369 6.46 -13.68 -2.65
CA TRP A 369 7.57 -14.63 -2.50
C TRP A 369 8.79 -14.18 -3.31
N PRO A 370 10.02 -14.40 -2.80
CA PRO A 370 11.25 -14.04 -3.52
C PRO A 370 11.55 -15.05 -4.64
N PHE A 371 12.43 -14.64 -5.57
CA PHE A 371 13.12 -15.57 -6.47
C PHE A 371 13.87 -16.63 -5.65
N THR A 372 13.78 -17.90 -6.04
CA THR A 372 14.19 -19.00 -5.16
C THR A 372 14.41 -20.32 -5.90
N SER A 373 15.36 -21.14 -5.44
CA SER A 373 15.55 -22.51 -5.91
C SER A 373 14.41 -23.43 -5.44
N ALA A 374 14.15 -24.51 -6.18
CA ALA A 374 13.19 -25.53 -5.79
C ALA A 374 13.43 -26.08 -4.38
N GLY A 375 12.36 -26.16 -3.57
CA GLY A 375 12.45 -26.37 -2.14
C GLY A 375 11.38 -25.61 -1.36
N ASN A 376 11.64 -25.36 -0.07
CA ASN A 376 10.75 -24.61 0.82
C ASN A 376 11.03 -23.10 0.73
N VAL A 377 9.98 -22.33 0.46
CA VAL A 377 10.02 -20.87 0.23
C VAL A 377 9.19 -20.16 1.30
N HIS A 378 9.74 -19.09 1.88
CA HIS A 378 9.00 -18.22 2.78
C HIS A 378 8.64 -16.90 2.08
N PRO A 379 7.45 -16.32 2.32
CA PRO A 379 7.11 -15.00 1.79
C PRO A 379 8.04 -13.92 2.35
N ILE A 380 8.28 -12.86 1.58
CA ILE A 380 9.12 -11.72 1.98
C ILE A 380 8.45 -10.95 3.13
N ASN A 381 7.13 -10.73 3.03
CA ASN A 381 6.40 -9.77 3.86
C ASN A 381 5.48 -10.41 4.92
N HIS A 382 5.30 -11.73 4.90
CA HIS A 382 4.29 -12.42 5.73
C HIS A 382 4.74 -13.78 6.25
N ARG A 383 4.24 -14.14 7.45
CA ARG A 383 4.40 -15.47 8.05
C ARG A 383 3.03 -16.09 8.31
N CYS A 384 2.82 -17.26 7.73
CA CYS A 384 1.77 -18.19 8.12
C CYS A 384 2.38 -19.26 9.02
N HIS A 385 1.76 -19.52 10.16
CA HIS A 385 2.06 -20.67 11.01
C HIS A 385 0.97 -21.74 10.90
N ILE A 386 1.35 -23.01 10.99
CA ILE A 386 0.43 -24.09 11.34
C ILE A 386 0.62 -24.39 12.83
N ARG A 387 -0.49 -24.44 13.58
CA ARG A 387 -0.64 -24.91 14.97
C ARG A 387 0.67 -25.25 15.69
N ARG A 388 1.14 -24.32 16.55
CA ARG A 388 2.40 -24.38 17.32
C ARG A 388 3.66 -24.15 16.45
N SER A 389 3.86 -22.88 16.09
CA SER A 389 5.16 -22.26 15.75
C SER A 389 5.87 -22.69 14.46
N LYS A 390 5.51 -23.80 13.80
CA LYS A 390 6.11 -24.13 12.49
C LYS A 390 5.57 -23.20 11.40
N LEU A 391 6.47 -22.51 10.69
CA LEU A 391 6.15 -21.71 9.52
C LEU A 391 5.68 -22.63 8.38
N LYS A 392 4.53 -22.32 7.77
CA LYS A 392 4.13 -22.95 6.52
C LYS A 392 4.93 -22.30 5.40
N ALA A 393 6.02 -22.95 4.99
CA ALA A 393 6.66 -22.63 3.73
C ALA A 393 5.66 -22.93 2.60
N ALA A 394 5.67 -22.09 1.56
CA ALA A 394 5.26 -22.54 0.25
C ALA A 394 6.32 -23.49 -0.30
N ARG A 395 5.97 -24.35 -1.26
CA ARG A 395 6.93 -25.24 -1.91
C ARG A 395 7.11 -24.82 -3.35
N CYS A 396 8.30 -24.36 -3.70
CA CYS A 396 8.73 -24.28 -5.08
C CYS A 396 8.95 -25.71 -5.57
N VAL A 397 8.08 -26.19 -6.44
CA VAL A 397 8.16 -27.51 -7.05
C VAL A 397 8.92 -27.33 -8.36
N TRP A 398 10.05 -28.02 -8.52
CA TRP A 398 10.72 -28.08 -9.82
C TRP A 398 9.83 -28.82 -10.81
N ASP A 399 9.78 -28.33 -12.05
CA ASP A 399 9.22 -29.04 -13.19
C ASP A 399 10.16 -28.77 -14.36
N TYR A 400 10.78 -29.84 -14.86
CA TYR A 400 11.78 -29.72 -15.91
C TYR A 400 11.17 -29.32 -17.26
N ILE A 401 9.87 -29.60 -17.50
CA ILE A 401 9.20 -29.40 -18.78
C ILE A 401 8.43 -28.08 -18.79
N ASN A 402 7.68 -27.80 -17.72
CA ASN A 402 6.82 -26.62 -17.60
C ASN A 402 7.50 -25.44 -16.88
N GLY A 403 8.61 -25.71 -16.17
CA GLY A 403 9.30 -24.77 -15.28
C GLY A 403 8.78 -24.80 -13.85
N ALA A 404 9.66 -24.47 -12.90
CA ALA A 404 9.35 -24.58 -11.49
C ALA A 404 8.26 -23.60 -11.06
N TYR A 405 7.29 -24.08 -10.26
CA TYR A 405 6.08 -23.35 -9.91
C TYR A 405 5.81 -23.36 -8.39
N LEU A 406 5.17 -22.29 -7.93
CA LEU A 406 5.06 -21.96 -6.51
C LEU A 406 3.74 -22.48 -5.93
N THR A 407 3.82 -23.59 -5.18
CA THR A 407 2.64 -24.20 -4.53
C THR A 407 2.48 -23.67 -3.09
N PHE A 408 1.31 -23.09 -2.81
CA PHE A 408 0.95 -22.63 -1.47
C PHE A 408 -0.55 -22.86 -1.21
N ASP A 409 -0.83 -23.78 -0.29
CA ASP A 409 -2.16 -23.98 0.28
C ASP A 409 -2.32 -23.04 1.49
N PRO A 410 -3.30 -22.11 1.50
CA PRO A 410 -3.52 -21.20 2.63
C PRO A 410 -4.33 -21.84 3.77
N SER A 411 -4.87 -23.05 3.62
CA SER A 411 -5.72 -23.67 4.64
C SER A 411 -4.92 -24.00 5.91
N GLY A 412 -5.54 -23.78 7.08
CA GLY A 412 -4.86 -23.95 8.37
C GLY A 412 -3.78 -22.91 8.69
N CYS A 413 -3.67 -21.81 7.94
CA CYS A 413 -2.77 -20.70 8.26
C CYS A 413 -3.30 -19.83 9.42
N GLU A 414 -2.58 -19.86 10.53
CA GLU A 414 -2.63 -18.84 11.59
C GLU A 414 -1.62 -17.74 11.21
N TRP A 415 -2.11 -16.60 10.71
CA TRP A 415 -1.29 -15.46 10.27
C TRP A 415 -0.78 -14.65 11.46
N SER A 416 0.54 -14.46 11.58
CA SER A 416 1.16 -13.78 12.73
C SER A 416 1.60 -12.33 12.48
N ASP A 417 1.98 -12.01 11.24
CA ASP A 417 2.82 -10.84 10.97
C ASP A 417 2.00 -9.57 10.66
N LEU A 418 1.15 -9.21 11.61
CA LEU A 418 0.58 -7.86 11.75
C LEU A 418 1.56 -6.87 12.41
N CYS A 419 2.82 -7.27 12.58
CA CYS A 419 3.82 -6.56 13.38
C CYS A 419 4.88 -5.88 12.49
N PRO A 420 5.04 -4.54 12.56
CA PRO A 420 6.07 -3.81 11.84
C PRO A 420 7.50 -4.31 12.08
N LYS A 421 8.38 -4.09 11.09
CA LYS A 421 9.80 -4.47 11.14
C LYS A 421 10.49 -3.92 12.40
N GLY A 422 11.01 -4.82 13.24
CA GLY A 422 11.61 -4.50 14.55
C GLY A 422 10.74 -4.92 15.75
N TYR A 423 9.44 -5.14 15.55
CA TYR A 423 8.54 -5.68 16.56
C TYR A 423 8.43 -7.21 16.48
N THR A 424 7.91 -7.81 17.55
CA THR A 424 7.79 -9.26 17.75
C THR A 424 6.38 -9.57 18.23
N MET A 425 5.63 -10.44 17.56
CA MET A 425 4.25 -10.73 17.97
C MET A 425 4.21 -11.34 19.39
N LEU A 426 3.39 -10.77 20.27
CA LEU A 426 3.00 -11.35 21.57
C LEU A 426 1.66 -12.08 21.48
N SER A 427 0.74 -11.58 20.65
CA SER A 427 -0.55 -12.20 20.31
C SER A 427 -1.06 -11.61 19.00
N ASN A 428 -2.14 -12.17 18.43
CA ASN A 428 -2.72 -11.85 17.11
C ASN A 428 -3.15 -10.38 16.88
N TRP A 429 -2.86 -9.46 17.80
CA TRP A 429 -3.11 -8.02 17.71
C TRP A 429 -2.12 -7.18 18.55
N LEU A 430 -1.11 -7.80 19.19
CA LEU A 430 -0.08 -7.12 20.00
C LEU A 430 1.34 -7.47 19.52
N CYS A 431 2.15 -6.44 19.33
CA CYS A 431 3.51 -6.55 18.81
C CYS A 431 4.48 -5.80 19.74
N MET A 432 5.61 -6.39 20.11
CA MET A 432 6.54 -5.88 21.12
C MET A 432 7.92 -5.57 20.55
N ALA A 433 8.46 -4.39 20.88
CA ALA A 433 9.86 -4.05 20.70
C ALA A 433 10.60 -4.17 22.04
N VAL A 434 11.88 -4.56 21.96
CA VAL A 434 12.79 -4.67 23.13
C VAL A 434 14.12 -4.04 22.72
N SER A 435 14.61 -3.07 23.48
CA SER A 435 15.93 -2.46 23.23
C SER A 435 17.07 -3.34 23.74
N GLN A 436 18.28 -3.06 23.27
CA GLN A 436 19.49 -3.43 24.01
C GLN A 436 19.57 -2.65 25.33
N SER A 437 20.33 -3.16 26.30
CA SER A 437 20.47 -2.55 27.63
C SER A 437 21.19 -1.20 27.56
N GLY A 438 20.53 -0.13 28.02
CA GLY A 438 21.05 1.23 27.90
C GLY A 438 20.42 2.21 28.89
N SER A 439 20.90 3.46 28.89
CA SER A 439 20.29 4.52 29.69
C SER A 439 18.82 4.73 29.32
N TRP A 440 18.00 5.20 30.27
CA TRP A 440 16.56 5.34 30.10
C TRP A 440 16.20 6.11 28.81
N GLY A 441 16.90 7.21 28.53
CA GLY A 441 16.65 8.04 27.35
C GLY A 441 17.03 7.37 26.02
N VAL A 442 18.10 6.57 26.00
CA VAL A 442 18.50 5.80 24.83
C VAL A 442 17.52 4.65 24.59
N GLY A 443 17.15 3.92 25.65
CA GLY A 443 16.16 2.84 25.57
C GLY A 443 14.80 3.35 25.10
N PHE A 444 14.29 4.44 25.69
CA PHE A 444 13.01 5.05 25.31
C PHE A 444 13.02 5.47 23.83
N LYS A 445 14.01 6.26 23.39
CA LYS A 445 14.15 6.67 21.98
C LYS A 445 14.33 5.47 21.01
N THR A 446 14.80 4.32 21.51
CA THR A 446 14.99 3.11 20.70
C THR A 446 13.69 2.34 20.47
N VAL A 447 12.72 2.39 21.38
CA VAL A 447 11.45 1.62 21.28
C VAL A 447 10.17 2.45 21.30
N TYR A 448 10.25 3.77 21.43
CA TYR A 448 9.16 4.73 21.20
C TYR A 448 9.55 5.60 20.00
N LYS A 449 9.27 5.10 18.79
CA LYS A 449 9.64 5.72 17.51
C LYS A 449 8.47 6.35 16.75
N THR A 450 7.28 5.79 16.85
CA THR A 450 6.10 6.20 16.07
C THR A 450 5.08 7.02 16.86
N GLY A 451 5.31 7.23 18.17
CA GLY A 451 4.36 7.91 19.06
C GLY A 451 3.06 7.14 19.29
N ARG A 452 3.05 5.83 18.94
CA ARG A 452 1.88 4.93 19.06
C ARG A 452 2.18 3.69 19.89
N GLU A 453 3.43 3.57 20.32
CA GLU A 453 3.90 2.63 21.30
C GLU A 453 3.28 2.92 22.68
N MET A 454 2.91 1.84 23.36
CA MET A 454 2.34 1.81 24.69
C MET A 454 3.16 0.85 25.57
N SER A 455 3.27 1.09 26.87
CA SER A 455 4.07 0.23 27.75
C SER A 455 3.38 -1.11 28.05
N ILE A 456 4.15 -2.06 28.57
CA ILE A 456 3.63 -3.38 28.99
C ILE A 456 2.54 -3.28 30.08
N LEU A 457 2.43 -2.14 30.76
CA LEU A 457 1.44 -1.89 31.82
C LEU A 457 0.17 -1.17 31.33
N ASP A 458 0.17 -0.63 30.10
CA ASP A 458 -0.92 0.19 29.56
C ASP A 458 -2.08 -0.60 28.95
N HIS A 459 -1.91 -1.89 28.67
CA HIS A 459 -2.94 -2.66 27.96
C HIS A 459 -3.90 -3.36 28.95
N PRO A 460 -5.18 -2.96 29.06
CA PRO A 460 -6.08 -3.49 30.09
C PRO A 460 -6.41 -4.99 29.94
N ARG A 461 -6.07 -5.63 28.80
CA ARG A 461 -6.11 -7.12 28.73
C ARG A 461 -4.99 -7.81 29.51
N PHE A 462 -3.87 -7.16 29.83
CA PHE A 462 -2.92 -7.68 30.83
C PHE A 462 -3.44 -7.52 32.26
N LEU A 463 -4.32 -6.55 32.51
CA LEU A 463 -5.02 -6.37 33.79
C LEU A 463 -6.15 -7.39 34.04
N ASN A 464 -6.44 -8.29 33.09
CA ASN A 464 -7.39 -9.36 33.31
C ASN A 464 -6.67 -10.62 33.80
N THR A 465 -7.08 -11.15 34.97
CA THR A 465 -6.48 -12.34 35.61
C THR A 465 -6.48 -13.60 34.73
N SER A 466 -7.38 -13.68 33.73
CA SER A 466 -7.34 -14.73 32.70
C SER A 466 -6.05 -14.73 31.87
N TRP A 467 -5.42 -13.57 31.65
CA TRP A 467 -4.18 -13.45 30.86
C TRP A 467 -2.91 -13.69 31.69
N GLN A 468 -2.98 -13.61 33.01
CA GLN A 468 -1.92 -14.16 33.87
C GLN A 468 -1.87 -15.68 33.78
N ARG A 469 -3.02 -16.35 33.59
CA ARG A 469 -3.10 -17.79 33.32
C ARG A 469 -2.64 -18.17 31.91
N SER A 470 -2.78 -17.29 30.91
CA SER A 470 -2.33 -17.57 29.53
C SER A 470 -0.81 -17.39 29.31
N GLY A 471 -0.08 -16.91 30.32
CA GLY A 471 1.39 -16.92 30.32
C GLY A 471 2.09 -15.82 29.54
N VAL A 472 1.37 -14.79 29.04
CA VAL A 472 2.01 -13.74 28.23
C VAL A 472 3.03 -12.92 29.02
N TYR A 473 2.83 -12.68 30.33
CA TYR A 473 3.87 -12.06 31.19
C TYR A 473 5.14 -12.92 31.29
N ARG A 474 4.99 -14.25 31.36
CA ARG A 474 6.11 -15.21 31.30
C ARG A 474 6.78 -15.17 29.92
N HIS A 475 6.01 -14.99 28.85
CA HIS A 475 6.55 -14.86 27.49
C HIS A 475 7.35 -13.55 27.32
N ILE A 476 6.85 -12.42 27.84
CA ILE A 476 7.59 -11.16 27.89
C ILE A 476 8.89 -11.33 28.69
N ASN A 477 8.82 -11.86 29.92
CA ASN A 477 10.01 -12.10 30.73
C ASN A 477 11.04 -13.01 30.03
N ASN A 478 10.59 -14.13 29.44
CA ASN A 478 11.46 -15.02 28.68
C ASN A 478 12.10 -14.31 27.47
N LEU A 479 11.33 -13.53 26.69
CA LEU A 479 11.84 -12.81 25.52
C LEU A 479 12.83 -11.69 25.89
N VAL A 480 12.58 -10.96 26.98
CA VAL A 480 13.51 -9.96 27.53
C VAL A 480 14.78 -10.66 28.01
N THR A 481 14.67 -11.69 28.86
CA THR A 481 15.80 -12.45 29.40
C THR A 481 16.68 -13.00 28.26
N GLN A 482 16.06 -13.60 27.23
CA GLN A 482 16.75 -14.16 26.06
C GLN A 482 17.45 -13.10 25.20
N ARG A 483 16.84 -11.92 24.98
CA ARG A 483 17.41 -10.88 24.12
C ARG A 483 18.47 -10.01 24.79
N THR A 484 18.51 -10.01 26.12
CA THR A 484 19.30 -9.03 26.90
C THR A 484 20.45 -9.68 27.68
N GLY A 485 20.69 -10.98 27.46
CA GLY A 485 21.77 -11.73 28.12
C GLY A 485 21.49 -12.09 29.58
N GLY A 486 20.21 -12.11 29.99
CA GLY A 486 19.81 -12.53 31.34
C GLY A 486 19.16 -11.45 32.21
N SER A 487 18.96 -10.22 31.74
CA SER A 487 18.30 -9.17 32.56
C SER A 487 16.81 -9.44 32.70
N SER A 488 16.33 -9.56 33.95
CA SER A 488 14.90 -9.50 34.28
C SER A 488 14.40 -8.05 34.45
N VAL A 489 15.30 -7.11 34.76
CA VAL A 489 14.97 -5.70 34.95
C VAL A 489 14.78 -5.02 33.60
N ILE A 490 13.68 -4.27 33.47
CA ILE A 490 13.36 -3.41 32.32
C ILE A 490 13.12 -1.97 32.76
N TRP A 491 13.40 -1.00 31.89
CA TRP A 491 12.89 0.36 32.04
C TRP A 491 11.39 0.44 31.70
N LEU A 492 10.66 1.28 32.44
CA LEU A 492 9.30 1.73 32.13
C LEU A 492 9.31 3.18 31.62
N PRO A 493 8.31 3.66 30.86
CA PRO A 493 8.24 5.04 30.33
C PRO A 493 7.90 6.09 31.40
N VAL A 494 8.48 5.99 32.60
CA VAL A 494 8.22 6.87 33.73
C VAL A 494 9.52 7.50 34.23
N ARG A 495 9.54 8.83 34.31
CA ARG A 495 10.63 9.57 34.94
C ARG A 495 10.15 10.87 35.58
N ARG A 496 10.93 11.40 36.52
CA ARG A 496 10.75 12.77 37.02
C ARG A 496 11.19 13.75 35.93
N ILE A 497 10.32 14.70 35.58
CA ILE A 497 10.66 15.79 34.64
C ILE A 497 11.48 16.89 35.33
N ARG A 498 11.33 16.99 36.66
CA ARG A 498 12.06 17.91 37.54
C ARG A 498 12.62 17.09 38.71
N LYS A 499 13.82 17.42 39.19
CA LYS A 499 14.57 16.67 40.22
C LYS A 499 13.79 16.27 41.49
N PHE A 500 12.74 17.03 41.84
CA PHE A 500 11.85 16.74 42.98
C PHE A 500 10.36 16.64 42.61
N GLY A 501 10.04 16.60 41.32
CA GLY A 501 8.67 16.41 40.83
C GLY A 501 8.19 14.96 40.92
N PRO A 502 6.89 14.71 40.67
CA PRO A 502 6.37 13.35 40.61
C PRO A 502 7.00 12.53 39.48
N LEU A 503 6.89 11.20 39.57
CA LEU A 503 7.20 10.30 38.46
C LEU A 503 6.12 10.51 37.37
N ASN A 504 6.49 11.15 36.27
CA ASN A 504 5.60 11.44 35.15
C ASN A 504 5.68 10.31 34.12
N TYR A 505 4.52 9.88 33.63
CA TYR A 505 4.41 8.87 32.58
C TYR A 505 4.53 9.56 31.21
N LEU A 506 5.59 9.27 30.46
CA LEU A 506 5.95 9.93 29.20
C LEU A 506 5.52 9.16 27.95
N ASP A 507 4.73 8.10 28.14
CA ASP A 507 4.06 7.37 27.07
C ASP A 507 2.88 8.21 26.52
N PRO A 508 2.81 8.42 25.18
CA PRO A 508 1.78 9.27 24.57
C PRO A 508 0.42 8.58 24.40
N VAL A 509 0.34 7.25 24.51
CA VAL A 509 -0.90 6.47 24.30
C VAL A 509 -1.59 6.12 25.63
N ALA A 510 -0.88 6.33 26.75
CA ALA A 510 -1.21 5.90 28.10
C ALA A 510 -2.42 6.57 28.77
N LYS A 511 -3.62 6.35 28.24
CA LYS A 511 -4.88 6.72 28.88
C LYS A 511 -5.28 5.76 30.01
N ASP A 512 -4.96 4.47 29.92
CA ASP A 512 -5.41 3.48 30.91
C ASP A 512 -4.49 3.39 32.14
N PHE A 513 -3.16 3.34 32.01
CA PHE A 513 -2.26 3.12 33.17
C PHE A 513 -2.21 4.30 34.14
N ARG A 514 -2.19 5.55 33.64
CA ARG A 514 -2.23 6.76 34.49
C ARG A 514 -3.38 6.70 35.48
N ASN A 515 -4.54 6.23 35.03
CA ASN A 515 -5.77 6.11 35.82
C ASN A 515 -5.84 4.87 36.71
N ASN A 516 -4.86 3.98 36.63
CA ASN A 516 -4.92 2.66 37.24
C ASN A 516 -3.67 2.23 38.01
N LEU A 517 -2.60 3.03 38.16
CA LEU A 517 -1.37 2.58 38.85
C LEU A 517 -1.62 1.79 40.16
N PRO A 518 -2.49 2.21 41.11
CA PRO A 518 -2.82 1.39 42.28
C PRO A 518 -3.49 0.05 41.94
N ASN A 519 -4.47 0.05 41.02
CA ASN A 519 -5.12 -1.15 40.52
C ASN A 519 -4.13 -2.07 39.76
N VAL A 520 -3.11 -1.51 39.09
CA VAL A 520 -2.09 -2.26 38.34
C VAL A 520 -1.09 -2.92 39.29
N LEU A 521 -0.68 -2.22 40.37
CA LEU A 521 0.10 -2.80 41.46
C LEU A 521 -0.63 -4.00 42.09
N GLU A 522 -1.90 -3.82 42.47
CA GLU A 522 -2.76 -4.89 43.00
C GLU A 522 -2.90 -6.05 42.00
N THR A 523 -3.27 -5.74 40.75
CA THR A 523 -3.59 -6.75 39.71
C THR A 523 -2.38 -7.63 39.36
N PHE A 524 -1.19 -7.05 39.18
CA PHE A 524 0.00 -7.85 38.88
C PHE A 524 0.66 -8.45 40.13
N ASN A 525 0.25 -8.04 41.34
CA ASN A 525 0.99 -8.21 42.58
C ASN A 525 2.43 -7.68 42.45
N MET A 526 2.55 -6.41 42.07
CA MET A 526 3.80 -5.65 42.05
C MET A 526 3.92 -4.82 43.33
N THR A 527 5.13 -4.70 43.86
CA THR A 527 5.42 -3.93 45.08
C THR A 527 6.57 -2.97 44.85
N TRP A 528 6.67 -1.90 45.64
CA TRP A 528 7.88 -1.07 45.65
C TRP A 528 9.01 -1.80 46.36
N ALA A 529 10.20 -1.87 45.75
CA ALA A 529 11.34 -2.51 46.37
C ALA A 529 11.70 -1.84 47.71
N LYS A 530 12.05 -2.67 48.70
CA LYS A 530 12.21 -2.26 50.10
C LYS A 530 13.39 -1.27 50.27
N GLY A 531 13.07 0.02 50.37
CA GLY A 531 14.02 1.10 50.65
C GLY A 531 14.15 2.15 49.54
N GLU A 532 13.48 1.99 48.39
CA GLU A 532 13.58 2.90 47.23
C GLU A 532 12.78 4.22 47.37
N SER A 533 12.56 4.71 48.60
CA SER A 533 11.81 5.96 48.86
C SER A 533 12.67 7.24 48.80
N ASN A 534 13.95 7.13 48.46
CA ASN A 534 14.91 8.24 48.52
C ASN A 534 14.81 9.21 47.33
N GLN A 535 15.05 10.49 47.60
CA GLN A 535 14.68 11.63 46.74
C GLN A 535 15.68 11.99 45.62
N VAL A 536 16.38 10.99 45.06
CA VAL A 536 17.54 11.21 44.17
C VAL A 536 17.48 10.50 42.80
N PRO A 537 16.92 9.28 42.66
CA PRO A 537 16.81 8.64 41.35
C PRO A 537 15.56 9.10 40.60
N ASP A 538 15.75 9.39 39.30
CA ASP A 538 14.74 10.04 38.46
C ASP A 538 13.91 9.09 37.58
N CYS A 539 14.32 7.83 37.36
CA CYS A 539 13.67 6.94 36.38
C CYS A 539 13.13 5.64 37.01
N LEU A 540 12.00 5.13 36.49
CA LEU A 540 11.36 3.91 37.00
C LEU A 540 11.70 2.68 36.16
N ALA A 541 12.10 1.60 36.83
CA ALA A 541 12.28 0.27 36.28
C ALA A 541 11.34 -0.74 36.97
N LEU A 542 11.14 -1.89 36.32
CA LEU A 542 10.42 -3.05 36.85
C LEU A 542 11.30 -4.28 36.72
N ASP A 543 11.48 -5.04 37.79
CA ASP A 543 12.04 -6.38 37.74
C ASP A 543 10.95 -7.40 37.39
N LEU A 544 11.06 -8.05 36.22
CA LEU A 544 10.11 -9.05 35.75
C LEU A 544 10.20 -10.41 36.49
N ALA A 545 11.23 -10.61 37.31
CA ALA A 545 11.40 -11.82 38.13
C ALA A 545 10.79 -11.64 39.53
N THR A 546 11.14 -10.58 40.26
CA THR A 546 10.61 -10.30 41.61
C THR A 546 9.24 -9.60 41.59
N LYS A 547 8.89 -8.96 40.47
CA LYS A 547 7.76 -8.00 40.33
C LYS A 547 7.93 -6.70 41.12
N GLU A 548 9.14 -6.34 41.52
CA GLU A 548 9.39 -5.10 42.25
C GLU A 548 9.59 -3.90 41.32
N LEU A 549 8.97 -2.77 41.67
CA LEU A 549 9.27 -1.46 41.10
C LEU A 549 10.51 -0.86 41.76
N LEU A 550 11.41 -0.38 40.91
CA LEU A 550 12.74 0.12 41.25
C LEU A 550 12.89 1.56 40.76
N ILE A 551 13.19 2.51 41.64
CA ILE A 551 13.53 3.88 41.24
C ILE A 551 15.06 3.96 41.07
N LYS A 552 15.56 4.06 39.85
CA LYS A 552 16.99 4.06 39.53
C LYS A 552 17.41 5.33 38.80
N HIS A 553 18.69 5.67 38.90
CA HIS A 553 19.23 6.83 38.18
C HIS A 553 19.15 6.56 36.66
N CYS A 554 18.73 7.54 35.86
CA CYS A 554 18.41 7.34 34.44
C CYS A 554 19.60 6.89 33.57
N SER A 555 20.82 6.93 34.10
CA SER A 555 22.04 6.41 33.44
C SER A 555 22.27 4.91 33.60
N TYR A 556 21.46 4.18 34.38
CA TYR A 556 21.60 2.71 34.49
C TYR A 556 21.30 2.02 33.15
N HIS A 557 22.00 0.92 32.85
CA HIS A 557 21.86 0.19 31.59
C HIS A 557 20.86 -0.95 31.72
N TYR A 558 19.58 -0.66 31.49
CA TYR A 558 18.52 -1.67 31.40
C TYR A 558 17.88 -1.69 30.01
N PRO A 559 17.35 -2.83 29.56
CA PRO A 559 16.54 -2.92 28.35
C PRO A 559 15.20 -2.18 28.53
N PHE A 560 14.69 -1.60 27.45
CA PHE A 560 13.38 -0.96 27.39
C PHE A 560 12.41 -1.84 26.61
N VAL A 561 11.14 -1.90 27.03
CA VAL A 561 10.09 -2.68 26.34
C VAL A 561 8.92 -1.78 25.98
N SER A 562 8.44 -1.88 24.74
CA SER A 562 7.20 -1.25 24.29
C SER A 562 6.35 -2.21 23.48
N ILE A 563 5.05 -1.93 23.39
CA ILE A 563 4.05 -2.70 22.66
C ILE A 563 3.28 -1.77 21.72
N ILE A 564 2.80 -2.29 20.59
CA ILE A 564 1.80 -1.64 19.72
C ILE A 564 0.63 -2.58 19.45
N LYS A 565 -0.56 -1.99 19.29
CA LYS A 565 -1.75 -2.65 18.76
C LYS A 565 -1.68 -2.62 17.23
N ALA A 566 -1.77 -3.78 16.58
CA ALA A 566 -1.71 -3.93 15.12
C ALA A 566 -2.59 -2.92 14.36
N ASN A 567 -3.84 -2.76 14.81
CA ASN A 567 -4.86 -1.99 14.11
C ASN A 567 -4.69 -0.46 14.19
N PHE A 568 -3.80 0.06 15.06
CA PHE A 568 -3.75 1.49 15.42
C PHE A 568 -2.88 2.36 14.50
N LEU A 569 -2.42 1.82 13.36
CA LEU A 569 -1.53 2.52 12.41
C LEU A 569 -2.27 3.33 11.31
N LYS A 570 -3.60 3.51 11.38
CA LYS A 570 -4.39 4.06 10.25
C LYS A 570 -4.84 5.53 10.33
N GLU A 571 -4.92 6.18 11.50
CA GLU A 571 -5.62 7.49 11.63
C GLU A 571 -4.96 8.48 12.63
N SER A 572 -5.26 9.78 12.45
CA SER A 572 -5.12 10.91 13.42
C SER A 572 -3.69 11.36 13.82
N VAL A 573 -3.40 12.60 14.25
CA VAL A 573 -4.07 13.94 14.24
C VAL A 573 -3.01 15.02 14.57
N SER A 574 -3.30 16.31 14.35
CA SER A 574 -2.47 17.49 14.74
C SER A 574 -3.32 18.77 14.75
N ASP A 575 -3.14 19.81 15.58
CA ASP A 575 -2.45 19.94 16.88
C ASP A 575 -2.95 21.23 17.61
N PHE A 576 -2.44 21.58 18.82
CA PHE A 576 -2.83 22.77 19.59
C PHE A 576 -1.70 23.45 20.39
N SER A 577 -1.75 24.79 20.54
CA SER A 577 -0.86 25.60 21.39
C SER A 577 -1.52 26.10 22.69
N ALA A 578 -0.74 26.59 23.66
CA ALA A 578 -1.12 26.54 25.08
C ALA A 578 -1.52 27.88 25.77
N ASP A 579 -1.26 29.04 25.16
CA ASP A 579 -1.11 30.30 25.92
C ASP A 579 -2.38 31.19 26.05
N SER A 580 -3.55 30.70 25.65
CA SER A 580 -4.84 31.42 25.74
C SER A 580 -5.87 30.79 26.71
N LEU A 581 -5.46 29.77 27.48
CA LEU A 581 -6.36 28.71 27.96
C LEU A 581 -7.08 28.94 29.31
N ILE A 582 -6.89 30.09 29.97
CA ILE A 582 -7.71 30.53 31.11
C ILE A 582 -8.16 31.97 30.87
N SER A 583 -9.47 32.20 30.81
CA SER A 583 -10.03 33.52 30.50
C SER A 583 -11.36 33.76 31.22
N SER A 584 -11.75 35.03 31.33
CA SER A 584 -13.09 35.43 31.80
C SER A 584 -14.10 35.36 30.65
N ASN A 585 -14.63 34.16 30.38
CA ASN A 585 -15.67 33.98 29.36
C ASN A 585 -17.04 34.51 29.88
N PRO A 586 -17.78 35.30 29.08
CA PRO A 586 -19.05 35.92 29.50
C PRO A 586 -20.20 34.93 29.76
N LEU A 587 -20.02 33.64 29.48
CA LEU A 587 -20.97 32.57 29.82
C LEU A 587 -20.84 32.10 31.28
N CYS A 588 -19.80 32.52 32.00
CA CYS A 588 -19.61 32.26 33.43
C CYS A 588 -20.08 33.45 34.28
N ASP A 589 -20.69 33.20 35.44
CA ASP A 589 -21.17 34.29 36.31
C ASP A 589 -20.00 35.20 36.78
N SER A 590 -20.30 36.42 37.22
CA SER A 590 -19.28 37.38 37.62
C SER A 590 -18.30 36.84 38.67
N GLY A 591 -17.00 36.99 38.39
CA GLY A 591 -15.89 36.50 39.21
C GLY A 591 -15.67 34.98 39.16
N TRP A 592 -16.34 34.24 38.28
CA TRP A 592 -15.89 32.90 37.88
C TRP A 592 -14.87 33.03 36.75
N GLN A 593 -13.80 32.25 36.80
CA GLN A 593 -12.89 32.04 35.67
C GLN A 593 -13.45 30.96 34.76
N SER A 594 -12.94 30.85 33.54
CA SER A 594 -13.33 29.80 32.60
C SER A 594 -12.13 29.12 31.96
N THR A 595 -12.37 27.91 31.48
CA THR A 595 -11.55 27.26 30.46
C THR A 595 -12.46 26.46 29.53
N GLN A 596 -12.07 26.31 28.26
CA GLN A 596 -12.81 25.50 27.30
C GLN A 596 -12.08 24.18 27.05
N LEU A 597 -12.81 23.07 27.12
CA LEU A 597 -12.33 21.73 26.82
C LEU A 597 -13.37 21.05 25.92
N THR A 598 -13.00 20.81 24.65
CA THR A 598 -13.92 20.34 23.60
C THR A 598 -15.13 21.29 23.44
N GLU A 599 -16.35 20.75 23.36
CA GLU A 599 -17.61 21.49 23.20
C GLU A 599 -18.20 21.98 24.55
N ASN A 600 -17.37 21.99 25.60
CA ASN A 600 -17.77 22.27 26.97
C ASN A 600 -16.94 23.42 27.56
N ILE A 601 -17.61 24.39 28.17
CA ILE A 601 -16.97 25.39 29.02
C ILE A 601 -17.03 24.93 30.47
N PHE A 602 -15.90 25.00 31.16
CA PHE A 602 -15.77 24.75 32.58
C PHE A 602 -15.54 26.08 33.28
N CYS A 603 -16.58 26.62 33.93
CA CYS A 603 -16.46 27.77 34.81
C CYS A 603 -15.95 27.31 36.16
N PHE A 604 -15.01 28.01 36.79
CA PHE A 604 -14.53 27.68 38.14
C PHE A 604 -14.24 28.93 38.97
N LYS A 605 -14.48 28.85 40.28
CA LYS A 605 -14.34 29.99 41.19
C LYS A 605 -13.79 29.56 42.54
N LEU A 606 -12.84 30.34 43.04
CA LEU A 606 -12.31 30.24 44.40
C LEU A 606 -13.18 31.07 45.35
N PHE A 607 -13.54 30.47 46.48
CA PHE A 607 -14.23 31.10 47.60
C PHE A 607 -13.37 30.94 48.87
N ASN A 608 -13.45 31.89 49.80
CA ASN A 608 -12.75 31.83 51.08
C ASN A 608 -13.80 31.81 52.21
N SER A 609 -13.80 30.74 53.02
CA SER A 609 -14.70 30.56 54.15
C SER A 609 -14.25 31.41 55.34
N SER A 610 -14.77 32.63 55.43
CA SER A 610 -14.29 33.70 56.32
C SER A 610 -14.39 33.46 57.84
N LYS A 611 -14.86 32.28 58.30
CA LYS A 611 -15.06 31.98 59.73
C LYS A 611 -14.68 30.57 60.19
N LYS A 612 -14.68 29.56 59.31
CA LYS A 612 -14.37 28.15 59.65
C LYS A 612 -13.94 27.41 58.38
N GLY A 613 -12.87 26.64 58.43
CA GLY A 613 -12.53 25.71 57.36
C GLY A 613 -13.60 24.62 57.20
N LEU A 614 -13.86 24.20 55.96
CA LEU A 614 -14.84 23.16 55.64
C LEU A 614 -14.18 21.80 55.40
N THR A 615 -14.77 20.74 55.93
CA THR A 615 -14.50 19.35 55.57
C THR A 615 -14.93 19.06 54.12
N TRP A 616 -14.54 17.91 53.55
CA TRP A 616 -14.95 17.55 52.19
C TRP A 616 -16.48 17.49 52.00
N PRO A 617 -17.29 16.89 52.90
CA PRO A 617 -18.74 16.89 52.76
C PRO A 617 -19.36 18.29 52.87
N GLU A 618 -18.91 19.12 53.83
CA GLU A 618 -19.35 20.52 53.95
C GLU A 618 -19.01 21.33 52.69
N THR A 619 -17.84 21.10 52.10
CA THR A 619 -17.39 21.79 50.88
C THR A 619 -18.19 21.35 49.64
N LYS A 620 -18.50 20.05 49.54
CA LYS A 620 -19.35 19.51 48.47
C LYS A 620 -20.76 20.13 48.52
N ALA A 621 -21.35 20.19 49.71
CA ALA A 621 -22.63 20.87 49.94
C ALA A 621 -22.54 22.37 49.61
N PHE A 622 -21.46 23.06 50.04
CA PHE A 622 -21.23 24.47 49.70
C PHE A 622 -21.23 24.70 48.19
N CYS A 623 -20.46 23.93 47.40
CA CYS A 623 -20.46 24.07 45.94
C CYS A 623 -21.86 23.81 45.34
N GLN A 624 -22.62 22.86 45.87
CA GLN A 624 -24.00 22.61 45.43
C GLN A 624 -24.91 23.84 45.66
N THR A 625 -24.76 24.60 46.75
CA THR A 625 -25.50 25.87 46.93
C THR A 625 -25.19 26.92 45.88
N GLN A 626 -24.01 26.86 45.24
CA GLN A 626 -23.59 27.80 44.18
C GLN A 626 -24.06 27.35 42.78
N ASN A 627 -24.95 26.35 42.70
CA ASN A 627 -25.28 25.59 41.49
C ASN A 627 -24.02 25.07 40.78
N ALA A 628 -23.14 24.43 41.55
CA ALA A 628 -21.82 23.98 41.14
C ALA A 628 -21.47 22.62 41.77
N THR A 629 -20.32 22.07 41.39
CA THR A 629 -19.74 20.85 41.98
C THR A 629 -18.33 21.12 42.48
N LEU A 630 -17.75 20.21 43.27
CA LEU A 630 -16.30 20.23 43.50
C LEU A 630 -15.56 20.05 42.15
N PRO A 631 -14.39 20.67 41.96
CA PRO A 631 -13.58 20.50 40.76
C PRO A 631 -13.29 19.03 40.49
N SER A 632 -13.47 18.62 39.24
CA SER A 632 -13.18 17.28 38.76
C SER A 632 -11.94 17.36 37.85
N PRO A 633 -10.72 17.17 38.38
CA PRO A 633 -9.48 17.21 37.60
C PRO A 633 -9.26 15.93 36.77
N ASN A 634 -10.35 15.20 36.45
CA ASN A 634 -10.31 13.89 35.82
C ASN A 634 -9.88 13.92 34.34
N VAL A 635 -9.66 15.11 33.77
CA VAL A 635 -9.00 15.31 32.47
C VAL A 635 -7.72 16.10 32.71
N GLU A 636 -6.62 15.66 32.10
CA GLU A 636 -5.25 16.21 32.29
C GLU A 636 -5.16 17.74 32.16
N PHE A 637 -5.89 18.30 31.20
CA PHE A 637 -5.97 19.74 31.01
C PHE A 637 -6.67 20.48 32.16
N LEU A 638 -7.78 19.95 32.70
CA LEU A 638 -8.48 20.57 33.83
C LEU A 638 -7.66 20.47 35.13
N ASP A 639 -6.94 19.37 35.35
CA ASP A 639 -5.95 19.28 36.43
C ASP A 639 -4.91 20.41 36.35
N TRP A 640 -4.29 20.59 35.18
CA TRP A 640 -3.32 21.67 34.97
C TRP A 640 -3.93 23.06 35.20
N VAL A 641 -5.13 23.32 34.66
CA VAL A 641 -5.85 24.60 34.85
C VAL A 641 -6.09 24.87 36.34
N TYR A 642 -6.63 23.90 37.09
CA TYR A 642 -6.94 24.09 38.50
C TYR A 642 -5.66 24.26 39.34
N ARG A 643 -4.59 23.49 39.08
CA ARG A 643 -3.29 23.65 39.77
C ARG A 643 -2.66 25.00 39.49
N LYS A 644 -2.66 25.46 38.24
CA LYS A 644 -2.20 26.79 37.84
C LYS A 644 -3.01 27.90 38.49
N TYR A 645 -4.34 27.73 38.60
CA TYR A 645 -5.22 28.70 39.25
C TYR A 645 -5.00 28.79 40.76
N ILE A 646 -4.95 27.68 41.50
CA ILE A 646 -4.70 27.73 42.96
C ILE A 646 -3.29 28.25 43.28
N TYR A 647 -2.28 27.88 42.48
CA TYR A 647 -0.92 28.41 42.61
C TYR A 647 -0.88 29.94 42.45
N SER A 648 -1.48 30.47 41.37
CA SER A 648 -1.51 31.92 41.11
C SER A 648 -2.30 32.72 42.16
N ASN A 649 -3.18 32.07 42.93
CA ASN A 649 -3.92 32.69 44.04
C ASN A 649 -3.27 32.43 45.42
N GLY A 650 -2.08 31.83 45.48
CA GLY A 650 -1.38 31.53 46.74
C GLY A 650 -2.05 30.47 47.61
N VAL A 651 -2.92 29.63 47.03
CA VAL A 651 -3.72 28.64 47.76
C VAL A 651 -2.95 27.32 47.90
N PRO A 652 -2.69 26.82 49.12
CA PRO A 652 -1.85 25.64 49.32
C PRO A 652 -2.54 24.32 48.94
N LYS A 653 -3.86 24.21 49.19
CA LYS A 653 -4.71 23.10 48.73
C LYS A 653 -6.20 23.45 48.71
N VAL A 654 -6.99 22.74 47.90
CA VAL A 654 -8.46 22.78 47.82
C VAL A 654 -9.04 21.37 47.66
N TRP A 655 -10.29 21.14 48.05
CA TRP A 655 -10.97 19.85 47.82
C TRP A 655 -11.29 19.60 46.33
N ILE A 656 -11.23 18.34 45.88
CA ILE A 656 -11.67 17.88 44.54
C ILE A 656 -12.74 16.81 44.66
N ASN A 657 -13.50 16.55 43.59
CA ASN A 657 -14.60 15.58 43.56
C ASN A 657 -14.12 14.11 43.47
N ALA A 658 -13.20 13.73 44.36
CA ALA A 658 -12.59 12.42 44.46
C ALA A 658 -12.86 11.83 45.86
N GLN A 659 -13.54 10.68 45.92
CA GLN A 659 -13.86 10.01 47.18
C GLN A 659 -13.56 8.51 47.09
N ARG A 660 -12.74 8.00 48.01
CA ARG A 660 -12.50 6.56 48.19
C ARG A 660 -13.75 5.91 48.78
N ASN A 661 -14.36 4.99 48.04
CA ASN A 661 -15.49 4.17 48.52
C ASN A 661 -14.96 2.95 49.29
N HIS A 662 -15.84 2.13 49.88
CA HIS A 662 -15.46 0.88 50.53
C HIS A 662 -14.77 -0.07 49.53
N GLY A 663 -13.43 -0.14 49.60
CA GLY A 663 -12.54 -0.78 48.62
C GLY A 663 -11.28 0.08 48.39
N TRP A 664 -10.48 -0.20 47.35
CA TRP A 664 -9.38 0.70 46.91
C TRP A 664 -9.82 1.68 45.80
N ARG A 665 -11.07 1.58 45.33
CA ARG A 665 -11.58 2.42 44.23
C ARG A 665 -11.89 3.84 44.70
N ILE A 666 -11.17 4.80 44.12
CA ILE A 666 -11.47 6.22 44.20
C ILE A 666 -12.54 6.52 43.15
N SER A 667 -13.64 7.13 43.56
CA SER A 667 -14.77 7.49 42.72
C SER A 667 -14.75 8.97 42.36
N PHE A 668 -15.11 9.25 41.11
CA PHE A 668 -15.25 10.58 40.50
C PHE A 668 -16.59 10.64 39.78
N SER A 669 -17.13 11.84 39.53
CA SER A 669 -18.40 12.03 38.80
C SER A 669 -18.23 12.03 37.27
N GLY A 670 -17.41 11.14 36.72
CA GLY A 670 -17.06 11.07 35.30
C GLY A 670 -16.06 9.97 34.99
N SER A 671 -15.66 9.81 33.72
CA SER A 671 -14.52 8.94 33.36
C SER A 671 -13.22 9.49 33.95
N MET A 672 -12.34 8.61 34.43
CA MET A 672 -10.99 9.00 34.81
C MET A 672 -10.11 8.93 33.56
N ASP A 673 -9.74 10.10 33.03
CA ASP A 673 -8.85 10.24 31.89
C ASP A 673 -7.42 10.64 32.33
N ASN A 674 -7.24 11.20 33.53
CA ASN A 674 -5.93 11.38 34.20
C ASN A 674 -5.99 11.25 35.74
N LEU A 675 -4.87 10.84 36.36
CA LEU A 675 -4.59 10.94 37.80
C LEU A 675 -3.20 11.57 38.01
N ASN A 676 -3.05 12.38 39.07
CA ASN A 676 -1.81 13.09 39.38
C ASN A 676 -1.48 13.07 40.88
N TRP A 677 -1.39 11.88 41.46
CA TRP A 677 -1.12 11.70 42.90
C TRP A 677 0.30 12.14 43.31
N HIS A 678 0.41 12.80 44.46
CA HIS A 678 1.68 13.21 45.05
C HIS A 678 2.53 11.98 45.43
N PRO A 679 3.87 12.00 45.31
CA PRO A 679 4.70 10.80 45.54
C PRO A 679 4.74 10.27 46.98
N THR A 680 4.20 11.01 47.95
CA THR A 680 4.23 10.69 49.39
C THR A 680 2.87 10.29 49.94
N GLU A 681 2.00 9.73 49.09
CA GLU A 681 0.58 9.60 49.40
C GLU A 681 0.25 8.50 50.43
N ASP A 682 -0.53 8.84 51.46
CA ASP A 682 -1.06 7.84 52.38
C ASP A 682 -2.48 7.45 51.98
N TYR A 683 -2.56 6.46 51.08
CA TYR A 683 -3.81 5.94 50.55
C TYR A 683 -4.83 5.44 51.60
N LYS A 684 -4.49 5.36 52.89
CA LYS A 684 -5.48 5.13 53.99
C LYS A 684 -6.56 6.21 54.02
N ASN A 685 -6.22 7.43 53.62
CA ASN A 685 -7.11 8.59 53.64
C ASN A 685 -8.26 8.47 52.61
N LYS A 686 -9.36 9.23 52.83
CA LYS A 686 -10.63 9.03 52.10
C LYS A 686 -10.89 10.04 50.97
N TYR A 687 -10.50 11.31 51.18
CA TYR A 687 -11.02 12.43 50.38
C TYR A 687 -9.91 13.13 49.61
N GLY A 688 -10.07 13.26 48.29
CA GLY A 688 -9.06 13.89 47.45
C GLY A 688 -9.05 15.41 47.57
N SER A 689 -7.85 15.98 47.66
CA SER A 689 -7.58 17.40 47.55
C SER A 689 -6.47 17.66 46.52
N LEU A 690 -6.43 18.89 46.00
CA LEU A 690 -5.53 19.37 44.97
C LEU A 690 -4.57 20.38 45.56
N LYS A 691 -3.27 20.13 45.41
CA LYS A 691 -2.17 21.07 45.65
C LYS A 691 -1.61 21.57 44.31
N PRO A 692 -0.82 22.66 44.28
CA PRO A 692 -0.09 23.09 43.08
C PRO A 692 0.79 22.02 42.42
N ASP A 693 1.32 21.08 43.20
CA ASP A 693 2.29 20.05 42.78
C ASP A 693 1.67 18.67 42.47
N GLY A 694 0.46 18.37 42.96
CA GLY A 694 -0.24 17.11 42.74
C GLY A 694 -1.51 16.96 43.59
N TRP A 695 -2.07 15.76 43.62
CA TRP A 695 -3.28 15.42 44.38
C TRP A 695 -2.87 14.66 45.64
N VAL A 696 -3.60 14.85 46.74
CA VAL A 696 -3.43 14.04 47.96
C VAL A 696 -4.77 13.58 48.53
N LEU A 697 -4.78 12.44 49.22
CA LEU A 697 -5.92 12.02 50.02
C LEU A 697 -5.74 12.55 51.44
N GLU A 698 -6.82 13.08 52.00
CA GLU A 698 -6.87 13.68 53.33
C GLU A 698 -7.86 12.93 54.21
N ASP A 699 -7.67 13.03 55.53
CA ASP A 699 -8.60 12.48 56.52
C ASP A 699 -9.93 13.26 56.54
N GLU A 700 -11.00 12.60 56.98
CA GLU A 700 -12.36 13.14 57.08
C GLU A 700 -12.47 14.38 57.98
N ASN A 701 -11.58 14.50 58.97
CA ASN A 701 -11.53 15.61 59.92
C ASN A 701 -10.70 16.81 59.41
N VAL A 702 -10.02 16.70 58.26
CA VAL A 702 -9.29 17.84 57.68
C VAL A 702 -10.27 18.91 57.24
N THR A 703 -9.89 20.18 57.40
CA THR A 703 -10.69 21.33 56.97
C THR A 703 -9.89 22.26 56.07
N MET A 704 -10.56 22.95 55.14
CA MET A 704 -9.93 23.88 54.21
C MET A 704 -10.67 25.22 54.20
N MET A 705 -9.92 26.32 54.31
CA MET A 705 -10.45 27.69 54.24
C MET A 705 -10.79 28.09 52.81
N ASN A 706 -10.00 27.60 51.84
CA ASN A 706 -10.16 27.88 50.42
C ASN A 706 -10.95 26.78 49.73
N ILE A 707 -11.98 27.18 49.00
CA ILE A 707 -12.97 26.30 48.37
C ILE A 707 -12.96 26.60 46.87
N LEU A 708 -12.59 25.63 46.05
CA LEU A 708 -12.75 25.71 44.60
C LEU A 708 -14.05 24.99 44.23
N CYS A 709 -14.87 25.59 43.37
CA CYS A 709 -16.06 24.98 42.78
C CYS A 709 -16.01 25.11 41.25
N GLN A 710 -16.68 24.19 40.53
CA GLN A 710 -16.81 24.18 39.07
C GLN A 710 -18.28 24.12 38.60
N LYS A 711 -18.57 24.69 37.43
CA LYS A 711 -19.79 24.48 36.63
C LYS A 711 -19.40 23.99 35.23
N ARG A 712 -20.20 23.12 34.63
CA ARG A 712 -20.04 22.67 33.23
C ARG A 712 -21.19 23.24 32.40
N ILE A 713 -20.85 23.91 31.29
CA ILE A 713 -21.79 24.43 30.30
C ILE A 713 -21.58 23.66 29.01
N THR A 714 -22.62 22.94 28.58
CA THR A 714 -22.69 22.18 27.31
C THR A 714 -23.32 23.05 26.22
N HIS A 715 -22.66 23.23 25.08
CA HIS A 715 -23.21 24.08 24.01
C HIS A 715 -24.28 23.41 23.13
N THR A 716 -25.28 24.19 22.75
CA THR A 716 -26.33 23.83 21.80
C THR A 716 -26.01 24.34 20.40
N LYS A 717 -25.94 23.42 19.43
CA LYS A 717 -25.65 23.63 17.99
C LYS A 717 -24.34 24.36 17.67
N LYS A 718 -23.50 23.73 16.83
CA LYS A 718 -22.34 24.39 16.23
C LYS A 718 -22.81 25.52 15.32
N LEU A 719 -22.08 26.64 15.37
CA LEU A 719 -22.16 27.66 14.33
C LEU A 719 -21.66 27.07 13.00
N HIS A 720 -22.19 27.55 11.89
CA HIS A 720 -21.66 27.29 10.57
C HIS A 720 -21.59 28.63 9.82
N LEU A 721 -20.42 28.95 9.29
CA LEU A 721 -20.27 29.98 8.27
C LEU A 721 -20.52 29.31 6.91
N GLU A 722 -21.37 29.89 6.07
CA GLU A 722 -21.62 29.39 4.72
C GLU A 722 -21.27 30.49 3.70
N LEU A 723 -20.19 30.30 2.94
CA LEU A 723 -19.88 31.08 1.74
C LEU A 723 -20.82 30.64 0.62
N VAL A 724 -21.34 31.63 -0.11
CA VAL A 724 -22.11 31.42 -1.34
C VAL A 724 -21.68 32.48 -2.36
N LYS A 725 -21.41 32.09 -3.61
CA LYS A 725 -21.23 33.05 -4.70
C LYS A 725 -22.50 33.90 -4.83
N SER A 726 -22.36 35.22 -5.02
CA SER A 726 -23.52 36.06 -5.32
C SER A 726 -24.26 35.55 -6.56
N ARG A 727 -25.60 35.65 -6.57
CA ARG A 727 -26.43 35.30 -7.74
C ARG A 727 -26.48 36.40 -8.80
N VAL A 728 -25.90 37.56 -8.54
CA VAL A 728 -25.80 38.65 -9.51
C VAL A 728 -24.47 38.48 -10.23
N GLU A 729 -24.51 38.01 -11.48
CA GLU A 729 -23.30 37.64 -12.24
C GLU A 729 -22.29 38.78 -12.43
N SER A 730 -22.74 40.04 -12.31
CA SER A 730 -21.87 41.23 -12.36
C SER A 730 -21.28 41.68 -11.01
N SER A 731 -21.79 41.18 -9.87
CA SER A 731 -21.22 41.51 -8.56
C SER A 731 -20.01 40.61 -8.28
N HIS A 732 -18.83 41.23 -8.19
CA HIS A 732 -17.58 40.57 -7.80
C HIS A 732 -17.57 40.31 -6.29
N THR A 733 -18.54 39.56 -5.79
CA THR A 733 -18.82 39.43 -4.36
C THR A 733 -19.16 38.01 -3.93
N ILE A 734 -18.62 37.62 -2.77
CA ILE A 734 -18.99 36.39 -2.05
C ILE A 734 -19.86 36.80 -0.87
N CYS A 735 -21.03 36.16 -0.78
CA CYS A 735 -21.90 36.32 0.37
C CYS A 735 -21.47 35.37 1.49
N ILE A 736 -21.30 35.91 2.70
CA ILE A 736 -20.98 35.14 3.90
C ILE A 736 -22.23 35.07 4.77
N LYS A 737 -22.94 33.94 4.71
CA LYS A 737 -24.06 33.69 5.60
C LYS A 737 -23.53 33.37 7.00
N ALA A 738 -23.71 34.33 7.89
CA ALA A 738 -23.60 34.17 9.32
C ALA A 738 -24.75 34.91 9.99
N LYS A 739 -25.31 34.39 11.08
CA LYS A 739 -26.25 35.18 11.88
C LYS A 739 -25.46 36.24 12.65
N GLN A 740 -25.73 37.51 12.38
CA GLN A 740 -25.04 38.66 12.98
C GLN A 740 -24.95 38.55 14.52
N ASN A 741 -26.06 38.16 15.17
CA ASN A 741 -26.16 38.02 16.63
C ASN A 741 -25.29 36.89 17.24
N GLU A 742 -24.67 36.03 16.43
CA GLU A 742 -23.87 34.88 16.89
C GLU A 742 -22.35 35.08 16.64
N LEU A 743 -21.92 36.14 15.93
CA LEU A 743 -20.51 36.50 15.70
C LEU A 743 -20.00 37.59 16.66
N LEU A 744 -18.72 37.52 17.03
CA LEU A 744 -18.06 38.47 17.92
C LEU A 744 -17.89 39.83 17.21
N ASN A 745 -18.28 40.92 17.89
CA ASN A 745 -18.17 42.30 17.44
C ASN A 745 -18.79 42.59 16.05
N GLU A 746 -20.01 42.10 15.79
CA GLU A 746 -20.87 42.41 14.62
C GLU A 746 -20.26 42.25 13.21
N GLY A 747 -19.01 41.78 13.09
CA GLY A 747 -18.29 41.63 11.82
C GLY A 747 -16.77 41.81 11.95
N GLU A 748 -16.28 42.57 12.95
CA GLU A 748 -14.84 42.84 13.12
C GLU A 748 -13.97 41.58 13.31
N SER A 749 -14.57 40.49 13.81
CA SER A 749 -13.89 39.22 14.04
C SER A 749 -13.88 38.27 12.83
N LEU A 750 -14.56 38.63 11.74
CA LEU A 750 -14.64 37.83 10.51
C LEU A 750 -13.45 38.18 9.61
N SER A 751 -12.55 37.22 9.41
CA SER A 751 -11.36 37.33 8.56
C SER A 751 -11.46 36.33 7.42
N CYS A 752 -11.44 36.80 6.18
CA CYS A 752 -11.36 35.94 5.00
C CYS A 752 -9.95 35.91 4.43
N TYR A 753 -9.64 34.81 3.77
CA TYR A 753 -8.35 34.55 3.14
C TYR A 753 -8.59 33.99 1.74
N VAL A 754 -7.82 34.47 0.76
CA VAL A 754 -7.75 33.94 -0.60
C VAL A 754 -6.41 33.25 -0.78
N ASN A 755 -6.41 31.94 -1.05
CA ASN A 755 -5.20 31.11 -1.14
C ASN A 755 -4.28 31.22 0.11
N GLY A 756 -4.85 31.49 1.28
CA GLY A 756 -4.12 31.72 2.54
C GLY A 756 -3.65 33.16 2.79
N ILE A 757 -3.85 34.09 1.85
CA ILE A 757 -3.55 35.52 2.00
C ILE A 757 -4.78 36.26 2.51
N TYR A 758 -4.65 37.05 3.59
CA TYR A 758 -5.76 37.82 4.18
C TYR A 758 -6.36 38.81 3.16
N THR A 759 -7.69 38.81 3.03
CA THR A 759 -8.43 39.67 2.09
C THR A 759 -8.81 41.01 2.73
N ALA A 760 -9.18 41.99 1.90
CA ALA A 760 -9.69 43.29 2.37
C ALA A 760 -10.83 43.17 3.40
N PRO A 761 -10.98 44.15 4.33
CA PRO A 761 -11.98 44.10 5.40
C PRO A 761 -13.41 44.02 4.84
N ILE A 762 -14.17 43.09 5.41
CA ILE A 762 -15.50 42.70 4.95
C ILE A 762 -16.52 43.76 5.34
N ARG A 763 -17.45 44.07 4.45
CA ARG A 763 -18.50 45.06 4.71
C ARG A 763 -19.74 44.36 5.27
N PRO A 764 -20.19 44.66 6.50
CA PRO A 764 -21.50 44.21 6.96
C PRO A 764 -22.59 44.88 6.10
N GLN A 765 -23.62 44.13 5.75
CA GLN A 765 -24.76 44.65 4.99
C GLN A 765 -26.08 44.46 5.75
N TYR A 766 -26.98 45.43 5.54
CA TYR A 766 -28.34 45.41 6.08
C TYR A 766 -29.35 44.71 5.14
N THR A 767 -28.87 44.02 4.09
CA THR A 767 -29.74 43.26 3.18
C THR A 767 -30.06 41.89 3.79
N HIS A 768 -31.34 41.52 3.82
CA HIS A 768 -31.79 40.29 4.50
C HIS A 768 -31.31 38.99 3.80
N SER A 769 -30.86 39.10 2.54
CA SER A 769 -30.29 38.00 1.77
C SER A 769 -28.79 37.78 2.01
N CYS A 770 -28.05 38.81 2.43
CA CYS A 770 -26.63 38.72 2.67
C CYS A 770 -26.15 39.63 3.83
N PRO A 771 -25.87 39.08 5.03
CA PRO A 771 -25.50 39.89 6.20
C PRO A 771 -24.06 40.44 6.14
N TYR A 772 -23.20 39.83 5.33
CA TYR A 772 -21.79 40.17 5.16
C TYR A 772 -21.37 39.93 3.72
N GLU A 773 -20.85 40.96 3.06
CA GLU A 773 -20.38 40.87 1.67
C GLU A 773 -18.86 41.06 1.61
N LEU A 774 -18.17 40.08 1.03
CA LEU A 774 -16.75 40.13 0.73
C LEU A 774 -16.56 40.59 -0.71
N GLU A 775 -15.75 41.64 -0.91
CA GLU A 775 -15.35 42.13 -2.23
C GLU A 775 -14.20 41.24 -2.77
N VAL A 776 -14.38 40.71 -3.97
CA VAL A 776 -13.60 39.59 -4.50
C VAL A 776 -12.66 40.08 -5.59
N ASN A 777 -11.47 40.51 -5.15
CA ASN A 777 -10.49 41.17 -6.01
C ASN A 777 -9.46 40.22 -6.65
N ASN A 778 -9.38 38.97 -6.20
CA ASN A 778 -8.36 38.00 -6.63
C ASN A 778 -9.00 36.64 -6.93
N GLN A 779 -8.56 35.97 -7.99
CA GLN A 779 -8.88 34.57 -8.23
C GLN A 779 -8.32 33.61 -7.15
N GLY A 780 -9.12 32.62 -6.75
CA GLY A 780 -8.65 31.49 -5.95
C GLY A 780 -9.62 30.94 -4.90
N TYR A 781 -9.08 30.14 -3.98
CA TYR A 781 -9.83 29.53 -2.89
C TYR A 781 -10.04 30.52 -1.74
N TYR A 782 -11.29 30.89 -1.53
CA TYR A 782 -11.76 31.69 -0.41
C TYR A 782 -12.19 30.80 0.76
N GLU A 783 -11.63 31.06 1.94
CA GLU A 783 -12.07 30.53 3.23
C GLU A 783 -12.22 31.69 4.23
N CYS A 784 -13.27 31.66 5.05
CA CYS A 784 -13.54 32.69 6.04
C CYS A 784 -13.63 32.09 7.45
N TYR A 785 -13.06 32.84 8.38
CA TYR A 785 -12.84 32.47 9.77
C TYR A 785 -13.49 33.54 10.64
N ALA A 786 -14.29 33.17 11.64
CA ALA A 786 -14.83 34.13 12.60
C ALA A 786 -14.81 33.61 14.02
N TRP A 787 -14.70 34.52 14.99
CA TRP A 787 -14.97 34.21 16.37
C TRP A 787 -16.48 34.30 16.63
N SER A 788 -17.05 33.24 17.19
CA SER A 788 -18.44 33.24 17.67
C SER A 788 -18.55 33.95 19.03
N GLN A 789 -19.74 34.40 19.44
CA GLN A 789 -19.92 35.00 20.77
C GLN A 789 -20.04 33.95 21.89
N LYS A 790 -20.77 32.86 21.64
CA LYS A 790 -21.31 31.94 22.66
C LYS A 790 -21.31 30.49 22.16
N PRO A 791 -20.17 29.76 22.22
CA PRO A 791 -18.92 30.11 22.90
C PRO A 791 -18.02 30.99 22.03
N THR A 792 -16.90 31.45 22.57
CA THR A 792 -15.84 32.09 21.78
C THR A 792 -14.98 31.03 21.10
N THR A 793 -15.49 30.48 20.01
CA THR A 793 -14.77 29.52 19.14
C THR A 793 -14.48 30.13 17.78
N LEU A 794 -13.32 29.80 17.22
CA LEU A 794 -13.03 30.04 15.81
C LEU A 794 -13.90 29.08 14.98
N VAL A 795 -14.65 29.65 14.03
CA VAL A 795 -15.56 28.93 13.14
C VAL A 795 -15.05 29.13 11.72
N HIS A 796 -14.96 28.05 10.97
CA HIS A 796 -14.55 28.02 9.57
C HIS A 796 -15.78 27.97 8.65
N SER A 797 -15.63 28.49 7.45
CA SER A 797 -16.60 28.33 6.37
C SER A 797 -16.34 27.07 5.54
N ASN A 798 -17.27 26.75 4.63
CA ASN A 798 -16.90 26.02 3.41
C ASN A 798 -15.90 26.85 2.58
N ILE A 799 -15.08 26.17 1.79
CA ILE A 799 -14.17 26.80 0.83
C ILE A 799 -14.91 27.00 -0.50
N ILE A 800 -14.75 28.16 -1.13
CA ILE A 800 -15.25 28.44 -2.49
C ILE A 800 -14.11 28.86 -3.41
N LEU A 801 -14.06 28.29 -4.62
CA LEU A 801 -13.22 28.79 -5.71
C LEU A 801 -13.93 29.96 -6.40
N HIS A 802 -13.36 31.16 -6.34
CA HIS A 802 -13.72 32.26 -7.24
C HIS A 802 -12.85 32.22 -8.50
N GLU A 803 -13.44 32.61 -9.63
CA GLU A 803 -12.84 32.64 -10.96
C GLU A 803 -13.24 33.94 -11.66
N GLU A 804 -12.23 34.67 -12.15
CA GLU A 804 -12.40 35.93 -12.87
C GLU A 804 -12.77 35.61 -14.33
N LEU A 805 -14.02 35.87 -14.76
CA LEU A 805 -14.58 35.34 -16.00
C LEU A 805 -13.93 35.84 -17.31
N ASP A 806 -13.11 36.90 -17.25
CA ASP A 806 -12.42 37.49 -18.39
C ASP A 806 -10.90 37.23 -18.40
N THR A 807 -10.42 36.36 -17.51
CA THR A 807 -8.99 36.15 -17.26
C THR A 807 -8.63 34.67 -17.32
N PHE A 808 -7.56 34.32 -18.05
CA PHE A 808 -7.04 32.96 -18.11
C PHE A 808 -5.92 32.80 -17.07
N THR A 809 -5.97 31.73 -16.27
CA THR A 809 -5.04 31.55 -15.15
C THR A 809 -4.38 30.18 -15.16
N PHE A 810 -3.07 30.18 -14.98
CA PHE A 810 -2.22 29.01 -15.14
C PHE A 810 -1.28 28.83 -13.94
N VAL A 811 -1.22 27.62 -13.38
CA VAL A 811 -0.16 27.24 -12.44
C VAL A 811 1.11 26.97 -13.24
N PHE A 812 2.11 27.81 -13.03
CA PHE A 812 3.47 27.55 -13.43
C PHE A 812 4.16 26.78 -12.30
N SER A 813 4.94 25.75 -12.62
CA SER A 813 5.89 25.17 -11.66
C SER A 813 7.31 25.24 -12.22
N LEU A 814 8.21 25.88 -11.49
CA LEU A 814 9.62 26.02 -11.82
C LEU A 814 10.45 25.12 -10.90
N LEU A 815 11.25 24.24 -11.49
CA LEU A 815 12.19 23.40 -10.78
C LEU A 815 13.49 24.17 -10.56
N HIS A 816 13.86 24.40 -9.31
CA HIS A 816 15.14 25.01 -8.96
C HIS A 816 16.28 23.99 -8.99
N HIS A 817 17.50 24.46 -9.25
CA HIS A 817 18.72 23.68 -9.09
C HIS A 817 19.13 23.50 -7.61
N GLN A 818 18.55 24.29 -6.69
CA GLN A 818 18.75 24.17 -5.24
C GLN A 818 17.78 23.17 -4.58
N ASN A 819 18.28 22.44 -3.58
CA ASN A 819 17.46 21.55 -2.76
C ASN A 819 16.57 22.34 -1.79
N TYR A 820 15.35 21.84 -1.58
CA TYR A 820 14.40 22.36 -0.62
C TYR A 820 14.91 22.20 0.82
N ARG A 821 14.69 23.23 1.63
CA ARG A 821 15.04 23.34 3.06
C ARG A 821 13.83 23.84 3.85
N LEU A 822 13.22 22.96 4.64
CA LEU A 822 12.03 23.21 5.45
C LEU A 822 12.08 24.58 6.16
N GLU A 823 13.18 24.83 6.89
CA GLU A 823 13.45 26.04 7.70
C GLU A 823 13.45 27.37 6.92
N LYS A 824 13.53 27.34 5.58
CA LYS A 824 13.61 28.53 4.73
C LYS A 824 12.39 28.73 3.83
N TYR A 825 11.75 27.65 3.37
CA TYR A 825 10.68 27.74 2.35
C TYR A 825 9.27 27.57 2.92
N ASP A 826 9.13 27.00 4.13
CA ASP A 826 7.83 26.91 4.83
C ASP A 826 7.59 28.10 5.76
N SER A 827 8.61 28.93 6.01
CA SER A 827 8.47 30.20 6.70
C SER A 827 7.78 31.21 5.78
N THR A 828 6.51 31.49 6.03
CA THR A 828 5.59 32.31 5.20
C THR A 828 5.96 33.80 5.02
N PHE A 829 7.15 34.24 5.47
CA PHE A 829 7.50 35.66 5.57
C PHE A 829 8.97 36.01 5.18
N ALA A 830 9.50 35.48 4.07
CA ALA A 830 10.67 36.09 3.39
C ALA A 830 10.88 35.57 1.94
N PRO A 831 10.80 36.42 0.90
CA PRO A 831 11.32 36.10 -0.42
C PRO A 831 12.83 36.41 -0.52
N PRO A 832 13.56 35.65 -1.35
CA PRO A 832 14.73 36.19 -2.04
C PRO A 832 14.72 35.85 -3.54
N HIS A 833 14.44 36.85 -4.38
CA HIS A 833 14.53 36.86 -5.86
C HIS A 833 14.14 35.56 -6.57
N THR A 834 12.90 35.51 -7.02
CA THR A 834 12.18 34.29 -7.37
C THR A 834 12.29 34.02 -8.86
N CYS A 835 12.22 32.76 -9.29
CA CYS A 835 12.30 32.46 -10.72
C CYS A 835 11.04 32.94 -11.47
N SER A 836 9.89 33.04 -10.78
CA SER A 836 8.68 33.70 -11.26
C SER A 836 8.90 35.15 -11.68
N ASP A 837 9.71 35.93 -10.94
CA ASP A 837 9.98 37.33 -11.27
C ASP A 837 10.58 37.45 -12.69
N HIS A 838 11.57 36.59 -13.01
CA HIS A 838 12.20 36.55 -14.33
C HIS A 838 11.27 36.00 -15.44
N VAL A 839 10.39 35.04 -15.12
CA VAL A 839 9.41 34.53 -16.11
C VAL A 839 8.37 35.59 -16.44
N VAL A 840 7.87 36.32 -15.45
CA VAL A 840 6.91 37.42 -15.63
C VAL A 840 7.55 38.57 -16.39
N ASP A 841 8.76 38.98 -16.04
CA ASP A 841 9.49 40.05 -16.72
C ASP A 841 9.80 39.71 -18.19
N TYR A 842 10.21 38.46 -18.47
CA TYR A 842 10.38 37.98 -19.85
C TYR A 842 9.06 38.00 -20.63
N LEU A 843 7.97 37.49 -20.04
CA LEU A 843 6.68 37.44 -20.70
C LEU A 843 6.11 38.85 -20.94
N ALA A 844 6.23 39.77 -19.97
CA ALA A 844 5.77 41.15 -20.08
C ALA A 844 6.51 41.97 -21.17
N HIS A 845 7.74 41.58 -21.52
CA HIS A 845 8.53 42.21 -22.59
C HIS A 845 8.50 41.44 -23.92
N ASN A 846 7.73 40.37 -24.04
CA ASN A 846 7.69 39.56 -25.26
C ASN A 846 6.60 40.07 -26.23
N PRO A 847 6.91 40.40 -27.51
CA PRO A 847 5.93 40.93 -28.46
C PRO A 847 4.70 40.04 -28.73
N HIS A 848 4.80 38.73 -28.51
CA HIS A 848 3.64 37.83 -28.65
C HIS A 848 2.66 37.97 -27.47
N ALA A 849 3.16 38.36 -26.31
CA ALA A 849 2.39 38.64 -25.10
C ALA A 849 1.79 40.06 -25.06
N ASP A 850 2.11 40.94 -26.02
CA ASP A 850 1.52 42.30 -26.12
C ASP A 850 -0.01 42.30 -26.10
N ASN A 851 -0.66 41.19 -26.50
CA ASN A 851 -2.11 41.00 -26.48
C ASN A 851 -2.71 40.81 -25.08
N PHE A 852 -1.91 40.58 -24.04
CA PHE A 852 -2.35 40.25 -22.68
C PHE A 852 -1.74 41.19 -21.64
N ASP A 853 -2.51 41.55 -20.62
CA ASP A 853 -1.94 41.98 -19.34
C ASP A 853 -1.59 40.71 -18.55
N ILE A 854 -0.32 40.60 -18.14
CA ILE A 854 0.22 39.41 -17.46
C ILE A 854 0.65 39.80 -16.05
N THR A 855 0.16 39.07 -15.05
CA THR A 855 0.57 39.21 -13.65
C THR A 855 0.86 37.85 -13.03
N ALA A 856 1.73 37.82 -12.02
CA ALA A 856 1.89 36.66 -11.15
C ALA A 856 1.34 36.93 -9.76
N GLU A 857 0.68 35.92 -9.20
CA GLU A 857 0.12 35.94 -7.85
C GLU A 857 0.36 34.59 -7.16
N ASN A 858 0.10 34.54 -5.85
CA ASN A 858 0.02 33.30 -5.07
C ASN A 858 1.29 32.41 -5.17
N LEU A 859 2.46 33.02 -5.03
CA LEU A 859 3.74 32.30 -5.01
C LEU A 859 3.83 31.36 -3.78
N PHE A 860 4.12 30.08 -4.01
CA PHE A 860 4.40 29.11 -2.95
C PHE A 860 5.44 28.05 -3.35
N TYR A 861 6.15 27.53 -2.36
CA TYR A 861 7.19 26.52 -2.53
C TYR A 861 6.71 25.13 -2.09
N LYS A 862 7.25 24.07 -2.71
CA LYS A 862 7.05 22.67 -2.28
C LYS A 862 8.28 21.81 -2.56
N PRO A 863 8.51 20.72 -1.80
CA PRO A 863 9.54 19.74 -2.14
C PRO A 863 9.09 18.87 -3.32
N ARG A 864 10.03 18.51 -4.20
CA ARG A 864 9.91 17.37 -5.12
C ARG A 864 10.39 16.08 -4.44
N LEU A 865 9.97 14.92 -4.96
CA LEU A 865 10.40 13.59 -4.48
C LEU A 865 11.93 13.38 -4.47
N ASP A 866 12.69 14.11 -5.29
CA ASP A 866 14.16 14.11 -5.32
C ASP A 866 14.79 15.20 -4.43
N THR A 867 14.02 15.78 -3.50
CA THR A 867 14.38 16.89 -2.59
C THR A 867 14.66 18.23 -3.25
N LYS A 868 14.49 18.39 -4.57
CA LYS A 868 14.59 19.71 -5.22
C LYS A 868 13.44 20.64 -4.82
N LEU A 869 13.72 21.94 -4.84
CA LEU A 869 12.73 22.98 -4.64
C LEU A 869 11.87 23.14 -5.91
N LEU A 870 10.55 23.00 -5.78
CA LEU A 870 9.57 23.42 -6.78
C LEU A 870 8.93 24.73 -6.32
N GLU A 871 9.19 25.80 -7.06
CA GLU A 871 8.51 27.08 -6.95
C GLU A 871 7.24 27.05 -7.82
N ASN A 872 6.14 27.60 -7.33
CA ASN A 872 4.84 27.56 -8.00
C ASN A 872 4.15 28.91 -7.86
N PHE A 873 3.46 29.36 -8.90
CA PHE A 873 2.72 30.62 -8.88
C PHE A 873 1.59 30.57 -9.91
N HIS A 874 0.60 31.44 -9.73
CA HIS A 874 -0.47 31.64 -10.69
C HIS A 874 -0.09 32.77 -11.64
N LEU A 875 0.10 32.45 -12.92
CA LEU A 875 0.18 33.44 -13.98
C LEU A 875 -1.26 33.75 -14.45
N LYS A 876 -1.72 34.98 -14.25
CA LYS A 876 -2.94 35.50 -14.87
C LYS A 876 -2.61 36.10 -16.24
N CYS A 877 -3.51 35.94 -17.19
CA CYS A 877 -3.41 36.48 -18.55
C CYS A 877 -4.78 37.07 -18.95
N LYS A 878 -4.90 38.40 -18.90
CA LYS A 878 -6.12 39.14 -19.24
C LYS A 878 -6.02 39.69 -20.67
N PRO A 879 -6.91 39.34 -21.63
CA PRO A 879 -6.82 39.84 -23.00
C PRO A 879 -7.11 41.35 -23.08
N LYS A 880 -6.20 42.14 -23.68
CA LYS A 880 -6.31 43.61 -23.75
C LYS A 880 -7.43 44.11 -24.67
N LEU A 881 -7.83 43.31 -25.67
CA LEU A 881 -8.87 43.65 -26.65
C LEU A 881 -9.67 42.40 -27.07
N ASN A 882 -10.99 42.53 -27.21
CA ASN A 882 -11.94 41.53 -27.73
C ASN A 882 -11.64 40.07 -27.32
N ALA A 883 -11.79 39.77 -26.04
CA ALA A 883 -11.53 38.44 -25.45
C ALA A 883 -12.21 37.26 -26.18
N SER A 884 -13.33 37.48 -26.87
CA SER A 884 -14.11 36.45 -27.59
C SER A 884 -13.36 35.69 -28.70
N HIS A 885 -12.19 36.17 -29.16
CA HIS A 885 -11.38 35.44 -30.14
C HIS A 885 -10.33 34.49 -29.51
N TYR A 886 -10.02 34.66 -28.23
CA TYR A 886 -9.04 33.84 -27.50
C TYR A 886 -9.76 32.74 -26.70
N THR A 887 -9.30 31.50 -26.85
CA THR A 887 -9.67 30.39 -25.97
C THR A 887 -8.49 30.12 -25.03
N GLU A 888 -8.77 29.64 -23.82
CA GLU A 888 -7.73 29.31 -22.81
C GLU A 888 -6.66 28.35 -23.38
N GLU A 889 -7.07 27.45 -24.28
CA GLU A 889 -6.19 26.54 -25.05
C GLU A 889 -5.21 27.28 -25.97
N LYS A 890 -5.64 28.31 -26.71
CA LYS A 890 -4.73 29.12 -27.54
C LYS A 890 -3.70 29.87 -26.69
N VAL A 891 -4.13 30.37 -25.52
CA VAL A 891 -3.24 31.09 -24.59
C VAL A 891 -2.25 30.13 -23.94
N LEU A 892 -2.69 28.94 -23.53
CA LEU A 892 -1.82 27.88 -23.01
C LEU A 892 -0.76 27.47 -24.04
N ASN A 893 -1.15 27.21 -25.29
CA ASN A 893 -0.23 26.80 -26.34
C ASN A 893 0.78 27.92 -26.64
N ALA A 894 0.32 29.17 -26.79
CA ALA A 894 1.22 30.32 -26.97
C ALA A 894 2.21 30.49 -25.80
N LEU A 895 1.78 30.29 -24.55
CA LEU A 895 2.68 30.31 -23.40
C LEU A 895 3.71 29.17 -23.47
N VAL A 896 3.30 27.95 -23.81
CA VAL A 896 4.21 26.79 -23.98
C VAL A 896 5.27 27.09 -25.03
N ASP A 897 4.86 27.52 -26.23
CA ASP A 897 5.76 27.84 -27.35
C ASP A 897 6.78 28.92 -26.93
N LEU A 898 6.31 30.03 -26.34
CA LEU A 898 7.16 31.15 -25.92
C LEU A 898 8.20 30.80 -24.85
N ILE A 899 7.98 29.74 -24.08
CA ILE A 899 8.90 29.28 -23.03
C ILE A 899 9.86 28.23 -23.56
N LEU A 900 9.42 27.35 -24.47
CA LEU A 900 10.27 26.40 -25.17
C LEU A 900 11.32 27.10 -26.05
N ASP A 901 10.94 28.20 -26.72
CA ASP A 901 11.81 28.88 -27.68
C ASP A 901 12.93 29.75 -27.07
N GLY A 902 12.83 30.18 -25.80
CA GLY A 902 13.68 31.30 -25.33
C GLY A 902 14.13 31.40 -23.87
N ILE A 903 13.38 30.91 -22.87
CA ILE A 903 13.68 31.32 -21.47
C ILE A 903 14.84 30.53 -20.84
N LYS A 904 16.05 31.05 -21.03
CA LYS A 904 17.28 30.62 -20.31
C LYS A 904 17.30 31.12 -18.87
N LEU A 905 16.41 30.57 -18.04
CA LEU A 905 16.46 30.73 -16.58
C LEU A 905 17.80 30.21 -16.03
N SER A 906 18.49 31.03 -15.23
CA SER A 906 19.88 30.75 -14.83
C SER A 906 20.03 29.74 -13.68
N ASN A 907 19.05 29.65 -12.78
CA ASN A 907 19.11 28.84 -11.55
C ASN A 907 17.98 27.79 -11.43
N CYS A 908 17.18 27.64 -12.48
CA CYS A 908 15.91 26.92 -12.48
C CYS A 908 15.48 26.59 -13.91
N SER A 909 14.48 25.73 -14.06
CA SER A 909 13.90 25.33 -15.35
C SER A 909 12.37 25.25 -15.24
N LEU A 910 11.64 25.55 -16.31
CA LEU A 910 10.21 25.21 -16.36
C LEU A 910 10.04 23.69 -16.14
N ASN A 911 9.19 23.30 -15.21
CA ASN A 911 8.83 21.89 -15.00
C ASN A 911 7.51 21.53 -15.68
N GLN A 912 6.54 22.44 -15.63
CA GLN A 912 5.20 22.28 -16.21
C GLN A 912 4.43 23.61 -16.17
N ILE A 913 3.46 23.75 -17.07
CA ILE A 913 2.37 24.74 -17.01
C ILE A 913 1.06 23.94 -16.92
N ARG A 914 0.10 24.40 -16.13
CA ARG A 914 -1.19 23.74 -15.93
C ARG A 914 -2.30 24.78 -15.85
N ARG A 915 -3.51 24.42 -16.28
CA ARG A 915 -4.71 25.26 -16.14
C ARG A 915 -5.26 25.18 -14.71
N THR A 916 -5.89 26.26 -14.23
CA THR A 916 -6.49 26.28 -12.89
C THR A 916 -7.99 25.98 -12.86
N THR A 917 -8.62 25.82 -14.02
CA THR A 917 -10.07 25.61 -14.22
C THR A 917 -10.42 24.13 -14.42
N GLY A 918 -9.65 23.42 -15.24
CA GLY A 918 -9.79 21.99 -15.52
C GLY A 918 -8.62 21.48 -16.37
N CYS A 919 -8.64 20.19 -16.72
CA CYS A 919 -7.63 19.61 -17.60
C CYS A 919 -7.87 20.06 -19.06
N PRO A 920 -6.83 20.45 -19.82
CA PRO A 920 -6.96 20.83 -21.22
C PRO A 920 -7.38 19.64 -22.08
N LYS A 921 -7.96 19.92 -23.25
CA LYS A 921 -8.09 18.91 -24.31
C LYS A 921 -6.68 18.42 -24.68
N GLU A 922 -6.47 17.11 -24.67
CA GLU A 922 -5.17 16.50 -24.95
C GLU A 922 -5.35 15.34 -25.94
N VAL A 923 -4.38 15.10 -26.83
CA VAL A 923 -4.35 13.89 -27.67
C VAL A 923 -3.17 13.02 -27.24
N THR A 924 -3.47 11.89 -26.60
CA THR A 924 -2.46 10.95 -26.08
C THR A 924 -2.68 9.59 -26.73
N TRP A 925 -1.66 9.05 -27.41
CA TRP A 925 -1.74 7.74 -28.11
C TRP A 925 -2.93 7.61 -29.08
N SER A 926 -3.24 8.68 -29.82
CA SER A 926 -4.42 8.78 -30.71
C SER A 926 -5.77 8.66 -30.00
N LEU A 927 -5.82 8.97 -28.70
CA LEU A 927 -7.04 9.18 -27.93
C LEU A 927 -7.16 10.66 -27.57
N THR A 928 -8.30 11.24 -27.91
CA THR A 928 -8.66 12.63 -27.67
C THR A 928 -9.43 12.74 -26.36
N TRP A 929 -8.80 13.34 -25.37
CA TRP A 929 -9.35 13.60 -24.05
C TRP A 929 -10.06 14.96 -24.08
N PRO A 930 -11.38 15.04 -23.89
CA PRO A 930 -12.09 16.32 -23.93
C PRO A 930 -11.68 17.21 -22.76
N GLN A 931 -11.67 18.54 -22.96
CA GLN A 931 -11.49 19.50 -21.86
C GLN A 931 -12.49 19.18 -20.74
N THR A 932 -12.01 19.00 -19.52
CA THR A 932 -12.84 18.53 -18.40
C THR A 932 -12.49 19.24 -17.10
N GLU A 933 -13.51 19.54 -16.30
CA GLU A 933 -13.38 20.11 -14.96
C GLU A 933 -12.61 19.19 -13.98
N GLY A 934 -12.17 19.79 -12.88
CA GLY A 934 -11.42 19.09 -11.84
C GLY A 934 -12.14 17.92 -11.19
N LYS A 935 -11.40 16.84 -10.89
CA LYS A 935 -11.81 15.66 -10.12
C LYS A 935 -12.83 14.75 -10.82
N ALA A 936 -13.05 14.94 -12.12
CA ALA A 936 -13.87 14.05 -12.94
C ALA A 936 -13.07 12.90 -13.57
N VAL A 937 -13.77 11.80 -13.86
CA VAL A 937 -13.26 10.62 -14.58
C VAL A 937 -13.84 10.62 -15.99
N VAL A 938 -13.00 10.45 -16.99
CA VAL A 938 -13.29 10.82 -18.38
C VAL A 938 -12.99 9.67 -19.33
N ILE A 939 -13.86 9.45 -20.30
CA ILE A 939 -13.63 8.58 -21.46
C ILE A 939 -13.14 9.42 -22.66
N PRO A 940 -12.28 8.89 -23.54
CA PRO A 940 -11.88 9.60 -24.74
C PRO A 940 -13.04 9.71 -25.75
N GLU A 941 -12.90 10.60 -26.73
CA GLU A 941 -13.90 10.80 -27.80
C GLU A 941 -14.02 9.54 -28.70
N GLU A 942 -12.92 8.82 -28.89
CA GLU A 942 -12.80 7.55 -29.61
C GLU A 942 -13.20 6.33 -28.75
N LEU A 943 -13.71 5.27 -29.41
CA LEU A 943 -14.10 4.03 -28.71
C LEU A 943 -12.87 3.16 -28.35
N CYS A 944 -12.31 3.39 -27.16
CA CYS A 944 -11.18 2.64 -26.61
C CYS A 944 -11.58 1.82 -25.37
N VAL A 945 -11.23 0.52 -25.36
CA VAL A 945 -11.50 -0.40 -24.24
C VAL A 945 -10.25 -1.16 -23.77
N THR A 946 -10.23 -1.50 -22.49
CA THR A 946 -9.24 -2.40 -21.88
C THR A 946 -9.48 -3.86 -22.32
N SER A 947 -8.51 -4.74 -22.07
CA SER A 947 -8.66 -6.19 -22.26
C SER A 947 -9.81 -6.83 -21.50
N GLU A 948 -10.39 -6.14 -20.50
CA GLU A 948 -11.53 -6.59 -19.69
C GLU A 948 -12.89 -6.11 -20.25
N GLY A 949 -12.87 -5.31 -21.33
CA GLY A 949 -14.07 -4.75 -21.97
C GLY A 949 -14.55 -3.42 -21.36
N GLU A 950 -13.93 -2.95 -20.27
CA GLU A 950 -14.18 -1.62 -19.73
C GLU A 950 -13.64 -0.53 -20.65
N ALA A 951 -14.28 0.64 -20.72
CA ALA A 951 -13.66 1.78 -21.41
C ALA A 951 -12.37 2.20 -20.71
N VAL A 952 -11.35 2.57 -21.49
CA VAL A 952 -10.20 3.29 -20.95
C VAL A 952 -10.67 4.66 -20.45
N THR A 953 -10.16 5.07 -19.29
CA THR A 953 -10.43 6.36 -18.67
C THR A 953 -9.14 7.07 -18.28
N ARG A 954 -9.23 8.40 -18.11
CA ARG A 954 -8.28 9.21 -17.32
C ARG A 954 -9.04 9.95 -16.24
N GLU A 955 -8.36 10.26 -15.14
CA GLU A 955 -8.86 11.13 -14.09
C GLU A 955 -8.23 12.51 -14.29
N CYS A 956 -9.03 13.57 -14.25
CA CYS A 956 -8.51 14.94 -14.18
C CYS A 956 -8.25 15.28 -12.71
N LEU A 957 -6.99 15.25 -12.28
CA LEU A 957 -6.60 15.45 -10.89
C LEU A 957 -5.96 16.83 -10.67
N GLY A 958 -5.90 17.25 -9.40
CA GLY A 958 -5.39 18.56 -8.99
C GLY A 958 -6.46 19.45 -8.37
N ASP A 959 -6.15 20.74 -8.35
CA ASP A 959 -6.92 21.85 -7.79
C ASP A 959 -6.39 23.17 -8.37
N PHE A 960 -6.97 24.30 -7.98
CA PHE A 960 -6.54 25.64 -8.42
C PHE A 960 -5.05 25.92 -8.13
N VAL A 961 -4.50 25.37 -7.04
CA VAL A 961 -3.17 25.71 -6.48
C VAL A 961 -2.06 24.85 -7.10
N LEU A 962 -2.31 23.57 -7.32
CA LEU A 962 -1.38 22.64 -7.96
C LEU A 962 -1.54 22.58 -9.48
N GLY A 963 -2.63 23.14 -10.00
CA GLY A 963 -3.03 23.10 -11.39
C GLY A 963 -3.54 21.72 -11.78
N TYR A 964 -4.57 21.69 -12.63
CA TYR A 964 -5.15 20.44 -13.09
C TYR A 964 -4.24 19.72 -14.09
N PHE A 965 -4.22 18.39 -13.97
CA PHE A 965 -3.41 17.49 -14.78
C PHE A 965 -4.11 16.16 -14.95
N TRP A 966 -3.97 15.58 -16.14
CA TRP A 966 -4.44 14.23 -16.39
C TRP A 966 -3.54 13.18 -15.73
N THR A 967 -4.14 12.10 -15.24
CA THR A 967 -3.41 10.86 -14.93
C THR A 967 -2.86 10.20 -16.20
N GLU A 968 -1.97 9.22 -16.04
CA GLU A 968 -1.62 8.31 -17.13
C GLU A 968 -2.87 7.51 -17.58
N ALA A 969 -3.06 7.38 -18.90
CA ALA A 969 -4.12 6.55 -19.45
C ALA A 969 -3.74 5.06 -19.43
N LYS A 970 -4.73 4.17 -19.55
CA LYS A 970 -4.50 2.74 -19.87
C LYS A 970 -4.46 2.55 -21.39
N ASN A 971 -3.75 1.53 -21.86
CA ASN A 971 -3.70 1.23 -23.31
C ASN A 971 -4.99 0.58 -23.82
N CYS A 972 -5.42 0.92 -25.04
CA CYS A 972 -6.50 0.23 -25.76
C CYS A 972 -6.08 -1.22 -26.06
N THR A 973 -6.50 -2.15 -25.21
CA THR A 973 -6.00 -3.53 -25.17
C THR A 973 -7.09 -4.57 -25.44
N GLY A 974 -8.37 -4.15 -25.45
CA GLY A 974 -9.49 -5.00 -25.82
C GLY A 974 -10.10 -4.66 -27.18
N GLN A 975 -11.15 -5.38 -27.53
CA GLN A 975 -11.99 -5.13 -28.69
C GLN A 975 -13.42 -4.86 -28.22
N PRO A 976 -14.05 -3.73 -28.59
CA PRO A 976 -15.38 -3.38 -28.12
C PRO A 976 -16.44 -4.34 -28.69
N THR A 977 -17.42 -4.72 -27.87
CA THR A 977 -18.47 -5.66 -28.27
C THR A 977 -19.32 -5.09 -29.43
N PRO A 978 -20.07 -5.93 -30.17
CA PRO A 978 -21.01 -5.44 -31.17
C PRO A 978 -22.10 -4.51 -30.61
N VAL A 979 -22.49 -4.71 -29.34
CA VAL A 979 -23.44 -3.84 -28.63
C VAL A 979 -22.77 -2.50 -28.31
N THR A 980 -21.57 -2.54 -27.71
CA THR A 980 -20.78 -1.35 -27.34
C THR A 980 -20.50 -0.44 -28.53
N ARG A 981 -20.16 -1.03 -29.68
CA ARG A 981 -19.97 -0.26 -30.93
C ARG A 981 -21.25 0.43 -31.38
N GLN A 982 -22.38 -0.26 -31.39
CA GLN A 982 -23.67 0.33 -31.78
C GLN A 982 -24.10 1.43 -30.80
N LEU A 983 -23.97 1.21 -29.49
CA LEU A 983 -24.23 2.24 -28.47
C LEU A 983 -23.33 3.47 -28.65
N TRP A 984 -22.02 3.29 -28.90
CA TRP A 984 -21.11 4.41 -29.16
C TRP A 984 -21.46 5.19 -30.44
N HIS A 985 -21.84 4.48 -31.52
CA HIS A 985 -22.32 5.14 -32.74
C HIS A 985 -23.62 5.95 -32.50
N ILE A 986 -24.54 5.45 -31.66
CA ILE A 986 -25.76 6.16 -31.25
C ILE A 986 -25.39 7.40 -30.41
N LYS A 987 -24.56 7.23 -29.37
CA LYS A 987 -24.09 8.30 -28.46
C LYS A 987 -23.44 9.47 -29.20
N ASN A 988 -22.71 9.20 -30.28
CA ASN A 988 -22.06 10.25 -31.09
C ASN A 988 -22.95 10.82 -32.22
N ASN A 989 -24.14 10.26 -32.49
CA ASN A 989 -25.05 10.73 -33.55
C ASN A 989 -26.53 10.82 -33.11
N PRO A 990 -26.87 11.30 -31.90
CA PRO A 990 -28.19 11.09 -31.29
C PRO A 990 -29.35 11.67 -32.12
N GLN A 991 -29.15 12.81 -32.78
CA GLN A 991 -30.13 13.43 -33.69
C GLN A 991 -30.52 12.54 -34.87
N VAL A 992 -29.54 11.89 -35.51
CA VAL A 992 -29.77 11.00 -36.67
C VAL A 992 -30.66 9.84 -36.24
N TYR A 993 -30.38 9.27 -35.08
CA TYR A 993 -31.13 8.16 -34.52
C TYR A 993 -32.53 8.56 -34.04
N LEU A 994 -32.71 9.69 -33.35
CA LEU A 994 -34.05 10.15 -32.94
C LEU A 994 -35.00 10.44 -34.11
N SER A 995 -34.47 10.79 -35.29
CA SER A 995 -35.30 11.00 -36.49
C SER A 995 -35.94 9.71 -37.03
N ASN A 996 -35.47 8.53 -36.60
CA ASN A 996 -35.97 7.23 -37.01
C ASN A 996 -36.96 6.66 -35.97
N SER A 997 -38.23 6.47 -36.35
CA SER A 997 -39.28 5.96 -35.45
C SER A 997 -39.00 4.57 -34.88
N ASN A 998 -38.16 3.75 -35.53
CA ASN A 998 -37.75 2.43 -35.05
C ASN A 998 -36.60 2.48 -34.03
N PHE A 999 -36.09 3.66 -33.70
CA PHE A 999 -34.89 3.80 -32.87
C PHE A 999 -35.07 3.35 -31.41
N TYR A 1000 -36.14 3.77 -30.72
CA TYR A 1000 -36.34 3.38 -29.33
C TYR A 1000 -36.52 1.84 -29.16
N PRO A 1001 -37.27 1.14 -30.03
CA PRO A 1001 -37.20 -0.33 -30.13
C PRO A 1001 -35.80 -0.89 -30.37
N SER A 1002 -34.96 -0.21 -31.16
CA SER A 1002 -33.56 -0.63 -31.38
C SER A 1002 -32.68 -0.49 -30.13
N LEU A 1003 -32.82 0.61 -29.37
CA LEU A 1003 -32.08 0.81 -28.11
C LEU A 1003 -32.57 -0.13 -26.99
N SER A 1004 -33.88 -0.39 -26.93
CA SER A 1004 -34.44 -1.44 -26.06
C SER A 1004 -33.93 -2.82 -26.46
N GLY A 1005 -33.89 -3.12 -27.77
CA GLY A 1005 -33.31 -4.36 -28.31
C GLY A 1005 -31.84 -4.54 -27.95
N LEU A 1006 -31.01 -3.49 -28.08
CA LEU A 1006 -29.58 -3.51 -27.71
C LEU A 1006 -29.34 -3.72 -26.21
N THR A 1007 -30.27 -3.30 -25.34
CA THR A 1007 -30.17 -3.50 -23.89
C THR A 1007 -30.82 -4.80 -23.39
N SER A 1008 -31.70 -5.42 -24.19
CA SER A 1008 -32.56 -6.55 -23.78
C SER A 1008 -31.83 -7.75 -23.15
N ASN A 1009 -30.63 -8.08 -23.62
CA ASN A 1009 -29.78 -9.11 -23.04
C ASN A 1009 -28.96 -8.55 -21.87
N SER A 1010 -29.65 -8.14 -20.81
CA SER A 1010 -29.09 -7.40 -19.69
C SER A 1010 -27.90 -8.05 -18.96
N PRO A 1011 -27.78 -9.39 -18.81
CA PRO A 1011 -26.63 -10.00 -18.16
C PRO A 1011 -25.30 -9.80 -18.91
N ASP A 1012 -25.34 -9.55 -20.22
CA ASP A 1012 -24.15 -9.41 -21.08
C ASP A 1012 -23.67 -7.95 -21.25
N LEU A 1013 -24.39 -6.97 -20.68
CA LEU A 1013 -24.00 -5.55 -20.70
C LEU A 1013 -22.73 -5.32 -19.84
N SER A 1014 -21.77 -4.59 -20.40
CA SER A 1014 -20.56 -4.14 -19.68
C SER A 1014 -20.77 -2.82 -18.92
N SER A 1015 -19.79 -2.44 -18.10
CA SER A 1015 -19.77 -1.15 -17.39
C SER A 1015 -19.73 0.06 -18.34
N LEU A 1016 -19.19 -0.12 -19.55
CA LEU A 1016 -19.25 0.88 -20.61
C LEU A 1016 -20.62 0.89 -21.32
N ASP A 1017 -21.26 -0.26 -21.57
CA ASP A 1017 -22.57 -0.29 -22.24
C ASP A 1017 -23.64 0.43 -21.41
N VAL A 1018 -23.69 0.16 -20.10
CA VAL A 1018 -24.58 0.86 -19.16
C VAL A 1018 -24.31 2.37 -19.14
N HIS A 1019 -23.04 2.78 -19.19
CA HIS A 1019 -22.66 4.19 -19.22
C HIS A 1019 -22.98 4.87 -20.56
N LEU A 1020 -22.81 4.19 -21.69
CA LEU A 1020 -23.23 4.71 -23.00
C LEU A 1020 -24.75 4.90 -23.06
N VAL A 1021 -25.55 3.97 -22.51
CA VAL A 1021 -27.00 4.17 -22.41
C VAL A 1021 -27.35 5.40 -21.59
N ALA A 1022 -26.62 5.69 -20.51
CA ALA A 1022 -26.81 6.91 -19.72
C ALA A 1022 -26.56 8.17 -20.55
N LEU A 1023 -25.39 8.28 -21.22
CA LEU A 1023 -25.05 9.41 -22.08
C LEU A 1023 -25.99 9.56 -23.30
N ILE A 1024 -26.57 8.46 -23.78
CA ILE A 1024 -27.58 8.47 -24.86
C ILE A 1024 -28.90 9.08 -24.35
N LEU A 1025 -29.36 8.69 -23.17
CA LEU A 1025 -30.56 9.26 -22.55
C LEU A 1025 -30.35 10.74 -22.17
N GLU A 1026 -29.19 11.08 -21.62
CA GLU A 1026 -28.74 12.44 -21.32
C GLU A 1026 -28.80 13.33 -22.56
N ALA A 1027 -28.19 12.90 -23.67
CA ALA A 1027 -28.23 13.62 -24.93
C ALA A 1027 -29.68 13.91 -25.37
N PHE A 1028 -30.60 12.95 -25.21
CA PHE A 1028 -32.01 13.14 -25.54
C PHE A 1028 -32.73 14.16 -24.65
N THR A 1029 -32.26 14.42 -23.41
CA THR A 1029 -32.81 15.51 -22.58
C THR A 1029 -32.68 16.87 -23.25
N HIS A 1030 -31.76 17.04 -24.21
CA HIS A 1030 -31.54 18.28 -24.96
C HIS A 1030 -32.24 18.32 -26.32
N LEU A 1031 -32.72 17.18 -26.84
CA LEU A 1031 -33.33 17.09 -28.18
C LEU A 1031 -34.86 17.23 -28.14
N ASN A 1032 -35.51 17.42 -29.30
CA ASN A 1032 -36.97 17.45 -29.36
C ASN A 1032 -37.55 16.03 -29.47
N THR A 1033 -38.09 15.51 -28.38
CA THR A 1033 -38.43 14.09 -28.20
C THR A 1033 -39.94 13.79 -28.36
N SER A 1034 -40.63 14.44 -29.30
CA SER A 1034 -42.09 14.28 -29.51
C SER A 1034 -42.54 12.84 -29.86
N SER A 1035 -41.60 11.96 -30.22
CA SER A 1035 -41.80 10.53 -30.52
C SER A 1035 -41.52 9.59 -29.34
N LEU A 1036 -41.21 10.12 -28.16
CA LEU A 1036 -40.81 9.33 -26.99
C LEU A 1036 -42.01 8.86 -26.17
N HIS A 1037 -42.13 7.54 -26.02
CA HIS A 1037 -43.14 6.89 -25.18
C HIS A 1037 -42.53 6.37 -23.88
N LEU A 1038 -43.28 6.47 -22.78
CA LEU A 1038 -42.82 6.10 -21.44
C LEU A 1038 -42.46 4.61 -21.31
N ASP A 1039 -43.16 3.74 -22.06
CA ASP A 1039 -42.85 2.31 -22.14
C ASP A 1039 -41.42 2.06 -22.58
N HIS A 1040 -40.96 2.67 -23.68
CA HIS A 1040 -39.62 2.46 -24.20
C HIS A 1040 -38.52 2.90 -23.21
N MET A 1041 -38.70 4.03 -22.51
CA MET A 1041 -37.77 4.45 -21.46
C MET A 1041 -37.71 3.45 -20.31
N THR A 1042 -38.88 2.98 -19.88
CA THR A 1042 -38.98 2.02 -18.77
C THR A 1042 -38.43 0.66 -19.16
N ASP A 1043 -38.57 0.24 -20.42
CA ASP A 1043 -37.92 -0.95 -20.98
C ASP A 1043 -36.39 -0.81 -20.93
N ILE A 1044 -35.85 0.26 -21.52
CA ILE A 1044 -34.40 0.52 -21.58
C ILE A 1044 -33.79 0.53 -20.17
N LEU A 1045 -34.43 1.21 -19.21
CA LEU A 1045 -33.93 1.25 -17.84
C LEU A 1045 -34.16 -0.05 -17.08
N ASN A 1046 -35.27 -0.76 -17.27
CA ASN A 1046 -35.48 -2.08 -16.66
C ASN A 1046 -34.43 -3.08 -17.16
N ASN A 1047 -34.06 -3.00 -18.44
CA ASN A 1047 -32.97 -3.77 -19.03
C ASN A 1047 -31.62 -3.38 -18.40
N VAL A 1048 -31.29 -2.08 -18.30
CA VAL A 1048 -30.06 -1.61 -17.63
C VAL A 1048 -30.00 -2.09 -16.17
N MET A 1049 -31.08 -1.97 -15.40
CA MET A 1049 -31.17 -2.46 -14.02
C MET A 1049 -31.25 -4.00 -13.93
N GLY A 1050 -31.39 -4.69 -15.06
CA GLY A 1050 -31.18 -6.12 -15.22
C GLY A 1050 -29.70 -6.54 -15.22
N ALA A 1051 -28.78 -5.60 -15.47
CA ALA A 1051 -27.35 -5.88 -15.55
C ALA A 1051 -26.76 -6.39 -14.22
N GLN A 1052 -25.64 -7.11 -14.33
CA GLN A 1052 -24.98 -7.73 -13.18
C GLN A 1052 -24.62 -6.67 -12.14
N SER A 1053 -24.84 -6.95 -10.84
CA SER A 1053 -24.60 -5.95 -9.76
C SER A 1053 -23.18 -5.36 -9.80
N ARG A 1054 -22.15 -6.16 -10.14
CA ARG A 1054 -20.76 -5.69 -10.34
C ARG A 1054 -20.60 -4.69 -11.49
N VAL A 1055 -21.39 -4.81 -12.55
CA VAL A 1055 -21.39 -3.90 -13.71
C VAL A 1055 -21.98 -2.55 -13.33
N LEU A 1056 -23.13 -2.56 -12.65
CA LEU A 1056 -23.77 -1.35 -12.11
C LEU A 1056 -22.87 -0.66 -11.08
N GLN A 1057 -22.25 -1.42 -10.18
CA GLN A 1057 -21.31 -0.87 -9.21
C GLN A 1057 -20.08 -0.25 -9.88
N ALA A 1058 -19.50 -0.90 -10.89
CA ALA A 1058 -18.36 -0.36 -11.64
C ALA A 1058 -18.74 0.92 -12.41
N SER A 1059 -19.89 0.96 -13.07
CA SER A 1059 -20.35 2.16 -13.80
C SER A 1059 -20.69 3.32 -12.85
N GLN A 1060 -21.16 3.06 -11.63
CA GLN A 1060 -21.36 4.12 -10.63
C GLN A 1060 -20.05 4.60 -10.02
N ILE A 1061 -19.18 3.71 -9.54
CA ILE A 1061 -17.90 4.07 -8.89
C ILE A 1061 -17.00 4.84 -9.86
N THR A 1062 -16.92 4.43 -11.13
CA THR A 1062 -15.99 5.05 -12.07
C THR A 1062 -16.55 6.29 -12.78
N ARG A 1063 -17.88 6.47 -12.88
CA ARG A 1063 -18.48 7.45 -13.83
C ARG A 1063 -19.77 8.11 -13.35
N ASN A 1064 -20.18 7.94 -12.08
CA ASN A 1064 -21.44 8.46 -11.53
C ASN A 1064 -22.69 8.12 -12.35
N THR A 1065 -22.68 6.97 -13.05
CA THR A 1065 -23.66 6.63 -14.10
C THR A 1065 -25.11 6.59 -13.58
N SER A 1066 -25.34 6.23 -12.32
CA SER A 1066 -26.69 6.20 -11.73
C SER A 1066 -27.29 7.60 -11.55
N ALA A 1067 -26.48 8.65 -11.33
CA ALA A 1067 -26.97 10.02 -11.28
C ALA A 1067 -27.39 10.49 -12.69
N ILE A 1068 -26.52 10.30 -13.68
CA ILE A 1068 -26.80 10.61 -15.09
C ILE A 1068 -28.08 9.88 -15.55
N LEU A 1069 -28.23 8.59 -15.25
CA LEU A 1069 -29.44 7.82 -15.57
C LEU A 1069 -30.70 8.40 -14.89
N LEU A 1070 -30.62 8.78 -13.61
CA LEU A 1070 -31.76 9.29 -12.85
C LEU A 1070 -32.19 10.68 -13.33
N GLU A 1071 -31.25 11.62 -13.45
CA GLU A 1071 -31.49 12.99 -13.91
C GLU A 1071 -31.99 13.01 -15.36
N SER A 1072 -31.39 12.18 -16.22
CA SER A 1072 -31.83 12.05 -17.61
C SER A 1072 -33.22 11.43 -17.71
N PHE A 1073 -33.51 10.42 -16.89
CA PHE A 1073 -34.82 9.81 -16.85
C PHE A 1073 -35.88 10.79 -16.38
N GLU A 1074 -35.64 11.51 -15.28
CA GLU A 1074 -36.55 12.54 -14.76
C GLU A 1074 -36.84 13.61 -15.83
N ALA A 1075 -35.80 14.22 -16.41
CA ALA A 1075 -35.93 15.23 -17.47
C ALA A 1075 -36.69 14.71 -18.70
N LEU A 1076 -36.45 13.46 -19.13
CA LEU A 1076 -37.20 12.84 -20.23
C LEU A 1076 -38.65 12.53 -19.86
N THR A 1077 -38.96 12.12 -18.61
CA THR A 1077 -40.36 11.88 -18.20
C THR A 1077 -41.17 13.16 -18.22
N PHE A 1078 -40.58 14.32 -17.91
CA PHE A 1078 -41.24 15.61 -18.07
C PHE A 1078 -41.52 15.98 -19.53
N LYS A 1079 -40.65 15.57 -20.47
CA LYS A 1079 -40.78 15.87 -21.92
C LYS A 1079 -41.82 15.06 -22.68
N ILE A 1080 -42.22 13.89 -22.20
CA ILE A 1080 -43.25 13.07 -22.85
C ILE A 1080 -44.58 13.83 -22.90
N GLU A 1081 -45.37 13.69 -23.95
CA GLU A 1081 -46.76 14.19 -23.97
C GLU A 1081 -47.72 13.12 -23.41
N LEU A 1082 -48.66 13.53 -22.54
CA LEU A 1082 -49.71 12.60 -22.08
C LEU A 1082 -50.79 12.49 -23.16
N PRO A 1083 -51.33 11.29 -23.46
CA PRO A 1083 -52.34 11.13 -24.49
C PRO A 1083 -53.58 11.99 -24.24
N ILE A 1084 -53.95 12.81 -25.23
CA ILE A 1084 -55.13 13.69 -25.16
C ILE A 1084 -56.38 12.84 -24.92
N GLY A 1085 -57.00 13.00 -23.74
CA GLY A 1085 -58.13 12.19 -23.27
C GLY A 1085 -57.82 11.16 -22.17
N GLN A 1086 -56.55 10.99 -21.76
CA GLN A 1086 -56.15 10.18 -20.59
C GLN A 1086 -55.76 11.06 -19.38
N GLU A 1087 -56.70 11.91 -18.94
CA GLU A 1087 -56.48 13.06 -18.04
C GLU A 1087 -56.07 12.77 -16.58
N ARG A 1088 -55.54 11.57 -16.24
CA ARG A 1088 -55.26 11.22 -14.81
C ARG A 1088 -53.91 10.59 -14.55
N ALA A 1089 -53.55 9.50 -15.24
CA ALA A 1089 -52.26 8.85 -15.02
C ALA A 1089 -51.81 8.03 -16.24
N LEU A 1090 -50.52 8.12 -16.58
CA LEU A 1090 -49.82 7.15 -17.40
C LEU A 1090 -48.95 6.30 -16.47
N ASN A 1091 -49.32 5.03 -16.33
CA ASN A 1091 -48.62 4.05 -15.49
C ASN A 1091 -47.90 3.04 -16.36
N VAL A 1092 -46.58 2.94 -16.22
CA VAL A 1092 -45.75 1.93 -16.87
C VAL A 1092 -45.01 1.16 -15.78
N SER A 1093 -45.14 -0.17 -15.76
CA SER A 1093 -44.45 -1.01 -14.78
C SER A 1093 -43.78 -2.19 -15.46
N ARG A 1094 -42.62 -2.59 -14.92
CA ARG A 1094 -41.77 -3.71 -15.31
C ARG A 1094 -41.21 -4.38 -14.03
N GLU A 1095 -40.41 -5.44 -14.18
CA GLU A 1095 -39.87 -6.22 -13.06
C GLU A 1095 -39.12 -5.37 -12.02
N ARG A 1096 -38.35 -4.37 -12.48
CA ARG A 1096 -37.37 -3.63 -11.66
C ARG A 1096 -37.67 -2.14 -11.52
N ILE A 1097 -38.57 -1.62 -12.35
CA ILE A 1097 -38.91 -0.19 -12.40
C ILE A 1097 -40.41 -0.04 -12.63
N SER A 1098 -41.02 0.80 -11.80
CA SER A 1098 -42.41 1.23 -11.96
C SER A 1098 -42.47 2.76 -11.99
N VAL A 1099 -43.15 3.31 -12.99
CA VAL A 1099 -43.26 4.74 -13.26
C VAL A 1099 -44.73 5.12 -13.33
N GLN A 1100 -45.13 6.09 -12.52
CA GLN A 1100 -46.46 6.68 -12.56
C GLN A 1100 -46.30 8.18 -12.82
N ARG A 1101 -46.72 8.63 -14.01
CA ARG A 1101 -46.78 10.05 -14.35
C ARG A 1101 -48.23 10.53 -14.27
N LEU A 1102 -48.49 11.48 -13.38
CA LEU A 1102 -49.82 12.02 -13.14
C LEU A 1102 -50.07 13.28 -13.95
N ALA A 1103 -51.27 13.40 -14.52
CA ALA A 1103 -51.78 14.69 -14.96
C ALA A 1103 -52.31 15.42 -13.73
N LEU A 1104 -51.57 16.42 -13.23
CA LEU A 1104 -52.04 17.26 -12.15
C LEU A 1104 -52.92 18.37 -12.74
N GLU A 1105 -54.18 18.46 -12.30
CA GLU A 1105 -55.02 19.63 -12.56
C GLU A 1105 -54.31 20.89 -12.01
N THR A 1106 -54.47 22.05 -12.67
CA THR A 1106 -53.80 23.31 -12.31
C THR A 1106 -54.05 23.79 -10.88
N ASN A 1107 -55.06 23.22 -10.22
CA ASN A 1107 -55.54 23.60 -8.90
C ASN A 1107 -55.14 22.58 -7.81
N SER A 1108 -54.34 21.56 -8.16
CA SER A 1108 -53.95 20.45 -7.26
C SER A 1108 -53.02 20.93 -6.15
N THR A 1109 -53.31 20.57 -4.90
CA THR A 1109 -52.46 20.86 -3.73
C THR A 1109 -51.87 19.58 -3.14
N VAL A 1110 -50.54 19.55 -2.96
CA VAL A 1110 -49.81 18.39 -2.41
C VAL A 1110 -49.82 18.45 -0.88
N THR A 1111 -50.13 17.34 -0.22
CA THR A 1111 -50.40 17.30 1.24
C THR A 1111 -49.49 16.36 2.05
N GLY A 1112 -48.59 15.59 1.42
CA GLY A 1112 -47.60 14.79 2.14
C GLY A 1112 -46.87 13.75 1.27
N TYR A 1113 -45.94 13.02 1.91
CA TYR A 1113 -45.17 11.92 1.34
C TYR A 1113 -45.67 10.56 1.88
N LYS A 1114 -45.72 9.54 1.02
CA LYS A 1114 -46.13 8.18 1.39
C LYS A 1114 -44.99 7.19 1.08
N PHE A 1115 -44.66 6.33 2.04
CA PHE A 1115 -43.79 5.17 1.82
C PHE A 1115 -44.59 3.87 1.83
N SER A 1116 -43.98 2.82 1.29
CA SER A 1116 -44.49 1.45 1.31
C SER A 1116 -43.41 0.53 1.86
N ARG A 1117 -43.75 -0.28 2.87
CA ARG A 1117 -42.89 -1.37 3.37
C ARG A 1117 -43.39 -2.70 2.83
N LYS A 1118 -42.48 -3.58 2.44
CA LYS A 1118 -42.77 -4.85 1.75
C LYS A 1118 -42.26 -6.09 2.50
N ASP A 1119 -42.25 -6.00 3.83
CA ASP A 1119 -41.98 -7.14 4.72
C ASP A 1119 -43.31 -7.81 5.14
N THR A 1120 -43.39 -9.13 4.96
CA THR A 1120 -44.37 -10.05 5.58
C THR A 1120 -45.85 -9.63 5.59
N ASP A 1121 -46.60 -10.02 4.55
CA ASP A 1121 -48.07 -10.18 4.45
C ASP A 1121 -49.03 -9.03 4.85
N SER A 1122 -48.55 -7.94 5.46
CA SER A 1122 -49.34 -6.76 5.80
C SER A 1122 -48.69 -5.49 5.25
N GLN A 1123 -49.27 -4.92 4.18
CA GLN A 1123 -48.87 -3.61 3.67
C GLN A 1123 -49.29 -2.49 4.64
N GLU A 1124 -48.37 -2.05 5.49
CA GLU A 1124 -48.55 -0.77 6.18
C GLU A 1124 -48.34 0.40 5.22
N HIS A 1125 -49.06 1.50 5.47
CA HIS A 1125 -49.12 2.67 4.62
C HIS A 1125 -48.93 3.94 5.47
N GLY A 1126 -47.68 4.33 5.68
CA GLY A 1126 -47.31 5.50 6.46
C GLY A 1126 -47.31 6.79 5.62
N LEU A 1127 -47.80 7.87 6.25
CA LEU A 1127 -47.73 9.24 5.74
C LEU A 1127 -46.79 10.03 6.66
N VAL A 1128 -45.55 10.22 6.24
CA VAL A 1128 -44.51 10.87 7.08
C VAL A 1128 -44.86 12.35 7.23
N ARG A 1129 -44.76 12.86 8.47
CA ARG A 1129 -44.96 14.28 8.78
C ARG A 1129 -43.62 14.95 9.04
N GLN A 1130 -43.58 16.26 8.83
CA GLN A 1130 -42.36 17.05 8.98
C GLN A 1130 -41.97 17.16 10.46
N GLY A 1131 -41.18 16.19 10.94
CA GLY A 1131 -40.77 16.05 12.35
C GLY A 1131 -40.36 14.63 12.76
N ASP A 1132 -40.72 13.61 11.96
CA ASP A 1132 -40.41 12.20 12.26
C ASP A 1132 -38.90 11.89 12.18
N SER A 1133 -38.46 10.77 12.79
CA SER A 1133 -37.04 10.56 13.09
C SER A 1133 -36.22 10.05 11.91
N ARG A 1134 -34.91 10.38 11.88
CA ARG A 1134 -33.97 9.95 10.84
C ARG A 1134 -33.66 8.45 10.87
N ALA A 1135 -34.12 7.71 11.88
CA ALA A 1135 -33.95 6.26 11.98
C ALA A 1135 -35.05 5.49 11.21
N ASP A 1136 -36.20 6.11 10.95
CA ASP A 1136 -37.38 5.44 10.37
C ASP A 1136 -37.38 5.41 8.82
N VAL A 1137 -36.24 5.78 8.20
CA VAL A 1137 -36.15 6.17 6.78
C VAL A 1137 -35.20 5.29 5.96
N SER A 1138 -34.37 4.44 6.58
CA SER A 1138 -33.27 3.75 5.86
C SER A 1138 -33.71 2.66 4.88
N ASP A 1139 -34.90 2.06 5.09
CA ASP A 1139 -35.27 0.77 4.50
C ASP A 1139 -36.57 0.83 3.65
N ALA A 1140 -36.87 1.98 3.03
CA ALA A 1140 -38.16 2.24 2.36
C ALA A 1140 -38.11 2.25 0.82
N GLU A 1141 -39.15 1.73 0.17
CA GLU A 1141 -39.47 2.06 -1.24
C GLU A 1141 -40.16 3.45 -1.29
N VAL A 1142 -39.67 4.35 -2.14
CA VAL A 1142 -39.92 5.80 -2.09
C VAL A 1142 -40.76 6.28 -3.29
N ALA A 1143 -41.77 7.13 -3.05
CA ALA A 1143 -42.51 7.84 -4.10
C ALA A 1143 -42.69 9.33 -3.76
N ILE A 1144 -42.24 10.23 -4.64
CA ILE A 1144 -42.23 11.69 -4.41
C ILE A 1144 -43.20 12.38 -5.40
N VAL A 1145 -43.88 13.43 -4.95
CA VAL A 1145 -44.80 14.25 -5.77
C VAL A 1145 -44.46 15.72 -5.58
N PHE A 1146 -44.23 16.45 -6.67
CA PHE A 1146 -43.77 17.85 -6.67
C PHE A 1146 -44.81 18.84 -7.25
N PRO A 1147 -44.83 20.10 -6.78
CA PRO A 1147 -45.68 21.16 -7.32
C PRO A 1147 -45.04 21.93 -8.51
N SER A 1148 -45.88 22.49 -9.37
CA SER A 1148 -45.49 23.14 -10.64
C SER A 1148 -44.69 24.45 -10.50
N ASN A 1149 -44.67 25.08 -9.33
CA ASN A 1149 -43.86 26.27 -9.06
C ASN A 1149 -42.37 25.98 -8.79
N LEU A 1150 -41.96 24.71 -8.79
CA LEU A 1150 -40.55 24.29 -8.86
C LEU A 1150 -40.08 23.96 -10.30
N LEU A 1151 -40.97 24.04 -11.29
CA LEU A 1151 -40.71 23.64 -12.68
C LEU A 1151 -41.08 24.73 -13.71
N GLN A 1152 -41.04 26.01 -13.32
CA GLN A 1152 -40.99 27.09 -14.31
C GLN A 1152 -39.55 27.33 -14.75
N PRO A 1153 -39.22 27.19 -16.06
CA PRO A 1153 -37.98 27.71 -16.60
C PRO A 1153 -38.07 29.24 -16.65
N GLY A 1154 -37.54 29.89 -15.61
CA GLY A 1154 -37.13 31.30 -15.70
C GLY A 1154 -36.07 31.45 -16.78
N ARG A 1155 -36.16 32.55 -17.54
CA ARG A 1155 -35.15 32.92 -18.54
C ARG A 1155 -33.85 33.39 -17.89
#